data_AF-A0A7Y0PSD7-F1
#
_entry.id   AF-A0A7Y0PSD7-F1
#
_cell.length_a   1.000
_cell.length_b   1.000
_cell.length_c   1.000
_cell.angle_alpha   90.00
_cell.angle_beta   90.00
_cell.angle_gamma   90.00
#
_symmetry.space_group_name_H-M   'P 1'
#
loop_
_entity.id
_entity.type
_entity.pdbx_description
1 polymer ?
#
loop_
_entity_poly.entity_id
_entity_poly.type
_entity_poly.pdbx_seq_one_letter_code
_entity_poly.pdbx_strand_id
1 'polypeptide(L)'
;MSVIADMIGDESESEKAGALRACCSSRSDWNAALSGLPLEPATFLVYVGVRRPEFVARLERWLSERPVGMASDDRAMRGFLAVLYITLVTMQEAGRDQAGVTDAAEHQRTSNHLCDQTCREFVSEPEVREALIALYRPDSGLDEMHAEADSEEMSEWTSILQDGWTLVRHGSTSVILKARARKRMGQRAKLVLKILLLPYANVPLIANETEKYAQSHNAEGREGNHISTMVHVWSSTRRWIIMDFVEGTTLREAYLGLLTRTKELDRRGRADGNVRLDLIRRLAIPLLVAMAELRRNNKVHEDLSPSNVMFTPSADGRSYSVTFIDFGRNYLYTRAVGGPETPDGTFVAPEVRDDREVAEENAWRTDLYSIGKILIMLGNVGSARDGVIPDRFYGQAPLVARAVEDLIDSNPSRRLLVFADYAVGRNPYEGLAVLLTQELDATQGALVSSADDRDAAVPYDHDTVSAALGSLLPLSREPKKRYRVYRVRKRQEHVLSDPRRSFYARWLLRFSILASFTYYITALVSILWFLRDLGIDVLGPGAQVGMRALGLPQGSIPFVDDLQMPTYHLGEVISNLPARVIGLSFALIGSRYYQNILGSFTTRVADSPRLLGGVFRGATEFVTRLMAVWSLPLILACNLVNPRWWPIASAMGYTGVLFANLSSASFADRYLRRGRELGLSTLPGPHQKITGLDGYRQWGPSMAFYVIIVWAFAVPIYLGVLKDTGVYVTVVAAVNIGLFYIIKTGANALDVRTGLNRAVLASERVRCLADGAQSSRVIRQEPMWEPIVRNQ
;
A
#
# COMPACT_ATOMS: atom_id res chain seq x y z
N MET A 1 45.49 -8.23 8.66
CA MET A 1 44.21 -8.54 9.32
C MET A 1 44.32 -9.67 10.35
N SER A 2 44.88 -10.84 10.02
CA SER A 2 45.16 -11.91 11.00
C SER A 2 45.97 -11.42 12.19
N VAL A 3 47.08 -10.70 11.93
CA VAL A 3 47.89 -10.05 12.98
C VAL A 3 47.08 -9.11 13.88
N ILE A 4 46.09 -8.40 13.32
CA ILE A 4 45.19 -7.54 14.09
C ILE A 4 44.25 -8.38 14.97
N ALA A 5 43.73 -9.49 14.44
CA ALA A 5 42.86 -10.41 15.19
C ALA A 5 43.59 -11.07 16.37
N ASP A 6 44.84 -11.47 16.15
CA ASP A 6 45.71 -12.08 17.15
C ASP A 6 46.16 -11.08 18.21
N MET A 7 46.31 -9.79 17.85
CA MET A 7 46.62 -8.71 18.79
C MET A 7 45.48 -8.46 19.79
N ILE A 8 44.24 -8.43 19.30
CA ILE A 8 43.08 -8.02 20.11
C ILE A 8 42.55 -9.22 20.95
N GLY A 9 43.13 -10.42 20.80
CA GLY A 9 42.65 -11.65 21.45
C GLY A 9 43.32 -12.07 22.76
N ASP A 10 44.42 -11.45 23.22
CA ASP A 10 45.34 -12.06 24.20
C ASP A 10 46.10 -11.02 25.06
N GLU A 11 46.48 -11.41 26.29
CA GLU A 11 46.97 -10.51 27.36
C GLU A 11 48.41 -9.93 27.19
N SER A 12 49.23 -10.44 26.25
CA SER A 12 50.58 -9.89 25.98
C SER A 12 50.53 -8.68 25.04
N GLU A 13 50.18 -7.51 25.57
CA GLU A 13 49.87 -6.32 24.76
C GLU A 13 51.08 -5.58 24.17
N SER A 14 52.24 -5.61 24.85
CA SER A 14 53.42 -4.82 24.47
C SER A 14 54.10 -5.36 23.21
N GLU A 15 54.25 -6.68 23.10
CA GLU A 15 54.94 -7.34 21.99
C GLU A 15 54.08 -7.29 20.71
N LYS A 16 52.76 -7.42 20.85
CA LYS A 16 51.81 -7.40 19.73
C LYS A 16 51.58 -6.00 19.16
N ALA A 17 51.62 -4.94 20.00
CA ALA A 17 51.62 -3.56 19.50
C ALA A 17 52.88 -3.24 18.68
N GLY A 18 54.02 -3.86 18.99
CA GLY A 18 55.24 -3.80 18.19
C GLY A 18 55.06 -4.50 16.83
N ALA A 19 54.45 -5.69 16.82
CA ALA A 19 54.14 -6.42 15.58
C ALA A 19 53.17 -5.65 14.68
N LEU A 20 52.14 -5.02 15.25
CA LEU A 20 51.19 -4.20 14.49
C LEU A 20 51.87 -2.98 13.87
N ARG A 21 52.77 -2.32 14.61
CA ARG A 21 53.61 -1.22 14.08
C ARG A 21 54.51 -1.68 12.94
N ALA A 22 55.10 -2.87 13.05
CA ALA A 22 55.94 -3.44 12.01
C ALA A 22 55.14 -3.77 10.73
N CYS A 23 53.88 -4.19 10.85
CA CYS A 23 53.04 -4.56 9.72
C CYS A 23 52.24 -3.40 9.10
N CYS A 24 51.91 -2.36 9.88
CA CYS A 24 51.09 -1.22 9.43
C CYS A 24 51.70 0.10 9.90
N SER A 25 52.89 0.41 9.38
CA SER A 25 53.68 1.58 9.76
C SER A 25 53.28 2.85 9.02
N SER A 26 52.64 2.72 7.85
CA SER A 26 52.34 3.83 6.95
C SER A 26 50.86 3.94 6.62
N ARG A 27 50.44 5.11 6.14
CA ARG A 27 49.11 5.33 5.54
C ARG A 27 48.80 4.30 4.44
N SER A 28 49.81 3.95 3.62
CA SER A 28 49.64 3.00 2.51
C SER A 28 49.27 1.61 3.02
N ASP A 29 49.93 1.15 4.09
CA ASP A 29 49.67 -0.16 4.69
C ASP A 29 48.24 -0.24 5.25
N TRP A 30 47.80 0.82 5.92
CA TRP A 30 46.42 0.94 6.43
C TRP A 30 45.38 0.99 5.31
N ASN A 31 45.66 1.74 4.24
CA ASN A 31 44.81 1.78 3.07
C ASN A 31 44.69 0.40 2.42
N ALA A 32 45.80 -0.32 2.24
CA ALA A 32 45.81 -1.68 1.70
C ALA A 32 45.05 -2.66 2.60
N ALA A 33 45.24 -2.57 3.92
CA ALA A 33 44.56 -3.43 4.90
C ALA A 33 43.04 -3.22 4.90
N LEU A 34 42.59 -1.96 4.93
CA LEU A 34 41.17 -1.61 4.90
C LEU A 34 40.53 -1.94 3.55
N SER A 35 41.21 -1.64 2.43
CA SER A 35 40.65 -1.91 1.11
C SER A 35 40.61 -3.41 0.75
N GLY A 36 41.40 -4.23 1.45
CA GLY A 36 41.43 -5.69 1.31
C GLY A 36 40.42 -6.45 2.17
N LEU A 37 39.54 -5.77 2.93
CA LEU A 37 38.57 -6.45 3.80
C LEU A 37 37.51 -7.21 2.96
N PRO A 38 37.23 -8.49 3.26
CA PRO A 38 36.17 -9.21 2.58
C PRO A 38 34.78 -8.65 2.87
N LEU A 39 34.00 -8.42 1.81
CA LEU A 39 32.63 -7.90 1.88
C LEU A 39 31.66 -8.92 2.51
N GLU A 40 31.78 -10.19 2.15
CA GLU A 40 30.92 -11.27 2.64
C GLU A 40 31.35 -11.75 4.04
N PRO A 41 30.39 -11.97 4.97
CA PRO A 41 30.71 -12.47 6.32
C PRO A 41 31.42 -13.82 6.33
N ALA A 42 31.10 -14.72 5.38
CA ALA A 42 31.73 -16.03 5.28
C ALA A 42 33.20 -15.93 4.84
N THR A 43 33.48 -15.13 3.80
CA THR A 43 34.84 -14.85 3.34
C THR A 43 35.65 -14.12 4.40
N PHE A 44 35.03 -13.22 5.17
CA PHE A 44 35.68 -12.57 6.31
C PHE A 44 36.14 -13.59 7.35
N LEU A 45 35.28 -14.57 7.72
CA LEU A 45 35.65 -15.63 8.67
C LEU A 45 36.84 -16.45 8.16
N VAL A 46 36.84 -16.84 6.88
CA VAL A 46 37.95 -17.62 6.30
C VAL A 46 39.24 -16.81 6.27
N TYR A 47 39.16 -15.51 5.93
CA TYR A 47 40.33 -14.65 5.78
C TYR A 47 40.93 -14.18 7.11
N VAL A 48 40.08 -13.86 8.10
CA VAL A 48 40.50 -13.30 9.40
C VAL A 48 40.61 -14.38 10.48
N GLY A 49 39.95 -15.54 10.30
CA GLY A 49 39.92 -16.63 11.28
C GLY A 49 38.91 -16.44 12.42
N VAL A 50 38.20 -15.31 12.45
CA VAL A 50 37.22 -14.96 13.49
C VAL A 50 35.96 -14.40 12.84
N ARG A 51 34.79 -14.64 13.43
CA ARG A 51 33.52 -14.09 12.93
C ARG A 51 33.53 -12.57 13.06
N ARG A 52 33.01 -11.85 12.07
CA ARG A 52 32.98 -10.38 12.06
C ARG A 52 32.40 -9.76 13.35
N PRO A 53 31.25 -10.20 13.89
CA PRO A 53 30.70 -9.62 15.13
C PRO A 53 31.60 -9.81 16.34
N GLU A 54 32.30 -10.95 16.41
CA GLU A 54 33.24 -11.23 17.48
C GLU A 54 34.50 -10.36 17.36
N PHE A 55 35.03 -10.20 16.14
CA PHE A 55 36.15 -9.31 15.89
C PHE A 55 35.81 -7.84 16.22
N VAL A 56 34.61 -7.38 15.82
CA VAL A 56 34.10 -6.04 16.15
C VAL A 56 34.03 -5.83 17.67
N ALA A 57 33.48 -6.80 18.42
CA ALA A 57 33.37 -6.70 19.88
C ALA A 57 34.74 -6.69 20.58
N ARG A 58 35.70 -7.48 20.08
CA ARG A 58 37.09 -7.46 20.58
C ARG A 58 37.73 -6.09 20.32
N LEU A 59 37.55 -5.54 19.11
CA LEU A 59 38.12 -4.25 18.71
C LEU A 59 37.50 -3.09 19.51
N GLU A 60 36.19 -3.12 19.74
CA GLU A 60 35.51 -2.15 20.61
C GLU A 60 36.11 -2.13 22.02
N ARG A 61 36.25 -3.31 22.63
CA ARG A 61 36.84 -3.45 23.97
C ARG A 61 38.24 -2.85 24.05
N TRP A 62 39.10 -3.19 23.09
CA TRP A 62 40.47 -2.66 23.03
C TRP A 62 40.51 -1.14 22.87
N LEU A 63 39.61 -0.57 22.05
CA LEU A 63 39.50 0.89 21.88
C LEU A 63 38.96 1.57 23.14
N SER A 64 38.06 0.94 23.89
CA SER A 64 37.48 1.50 25.11
C SER A 64 38.40 1.43 26.34
N GLU A 65 39.24 0.40 26.44
CA GLU A 65 40.05 0.13 27.65
C GLU A 65 41.34 0.95 27.76
N ARG A 66 41.80 1.61 26.68
CA ARG A 66 43.09 2.31 26.69
C ARG A 66 42.96 3.83 26.97
N PRO A 67 43.61 4.37 28.03
CA PRO A 67 43.41 5.74 28.48
C PRO A 67 44.24 6.81 27.74
N VAL A 68 43.81 8.05 27.94
CA VAL A 68 44.39 9.31 27.47
C VAL A 68 45.81 9.50 28.04
N GLY A 69 46.84 9.39 27.20
CA GLY A 69 48.26 9.48 27.60
C GLY A 69 49.25 8.74 26.69
N MET A 70 48.77 8.17 25.58
CA MET A 70 49.56 7.42 24.60
C MET A 70 50.68 8.24 23.94
N ALA A 71 51.78 7.57 23.61
CA ALA A 71 52.80 8.11 22.71
C ALA A 71 52.17 8.50 21.35
N SER A 72 52.81 9.42 20.62
CA SER A 72 52.24 9.95 19.37
C SER A 72 51.90 8.86 18.34
N ASP A 73 52.77 7.85 18.22
CA ASP A 73 52.57 6.72 17.31
C ASP A 73 51.40 5.82 17.72
N ASP A 74 51.20 5.66 19.03
CA ASP A 74 50.09 4.87 19.58
C ASP A 74 48.74 5.58 19.36
N ARG A 75 48.73 6.93 19.37
CA ARG A 75 47.54 7.73 19.02
C ARG A 75 47.16 7.58 17.54
N ALA A 76 48.12 7.67 16.63
CA ALA A 76 47.86 7.46 15.20
C ALA A 76 47.32 6.04 14.93
N MET A 77 47.93 5.04 15.58
CA MET A 77 47.50 3.64 15.51
C MET A 77 46.06 3.46 15.98
N ARG A 78 45.71 4.04 17.14
CA ARG A 78 44.34 4.06 17.66
C ARG A 78 43.37 4.67 16.64
N GLY A 79 43.74 5.79 16.02
CA GLY A 79 42.95 6.44 14.97
C GLY A 79 42.59 5.48 13.83
N PHE A 80 43.57 4.78 13.25
CA PHE A 80 43.32 3.82 12.17
C PHE A 80 42.50 2.59 12.61
N LEU A 81 42.75 2.08 13.83
CA LEU A 81 41.97 0.98 14.39
C LEU A 81 40.50 1.36 14.64
N ALA A 82 40.24 2.60 15.05
CA ALA A 82 38.87 3.12 15.15
C ALA A 82 38.21 3.25 13.78
N VAL A 83 38.94 3.66 12.73
CA VAL A 83 38.39 3.66 11.36
C VAL A 83 38.08 2.24 10.87
N LEU A 84 38.93 1.25 11.21
CA LEU A 84 38.64 -0.16 10.96
C LEU A 84 37.37 -0.61 11.69
N TYR A 85 37.21 -0.23 12.96
CA TYR A 85 36.00 -0.49 13.74
C TYR A 85 34.75 0.07 13.06
N ILE A 86 34.76 1.37 12.75
CA ILE A 86 33.65 2.06 12.07
C ILE A 86 33.33 1.37 10.74
N THR A 87 34.35 0.97 9.98
CA THR A 87 34.17 0.26 8.70
C THR A 87 33.45 -1.07 8.90
N LEU A 88 33.90 -1.89 9.85
CA LEU A 88 33.31 -3.21 10.11
C LEU A 88 31.92 -3.13 10.72
N VAL A 89 31.67 -2.17 11.61
CA VAL A 89 30.33 -1.87 12.13
C VAL A 89 29.41 -1.48 10.98
N THR A 90 29.82 -0.55 10.13
CA THR A 90 29.01 -0.13 8.97
C THR A 90 28.65 -1.31 8.07
N MET A 91 29.62 -2.17 7.74
CA MET A 91 29.38 -3.38 6.94
C MET A 91 28.50 -4.42 7.65
N GLN A 92 28.46 -4.42 8.98
CA GLN A 92 27.63 -5.32 9.77
C GLN A 92 26.21 -4.79 9.93
N GLU A 93 26.03 -3.49 10.14
CA GLU A 93 24.72 -2.84 10.24
C GLU A 93 23.98 -2.89 8.90
N ALA A 94 24.71 -2.72 7.78
CA ALA A 94 24.17 -3.00 6.44
C ALA A 94 23.65 -4.45 6.29
N GLY A 95 24.10 -5.38 7.13
CA GLY A 95 23.67 -6.77 7.19
C GLY A 95 22.65 -7.12 8.28
N ARG A 96 22.51 -6.34 9.36
CA ARG A 96 21.63 -6.66 10.50
C ARG A 96 20.18 -6.25 10.30
N ASP A 97 19.98 -5.21 9.51
CA ASP A 97 18.68 -4.78 9.02
C ASP A 97 17.92 -5.90 8.24
N GLN A 98 18.57 -7.04 7.96
CA GLN A 98 18.02 -8.23 7.30
C GLN A 98 17.03 -9.05 8.16
N ALA A 99 17.00 -8.90 9.50
CA ALA A 99 16.20 -9.74 10.39
C ALA A 99 14.79 -9.18 10.69
N GLY A 100 13.89 -9.21 9.69
CA GLY A 100 12.44 -9.33 9.88
C GLY A 100 11.69 -8.28 10.73
N VAL A 101 10.80 -7.55 10.05
CA VAL A 101 9.88 -6.49 10.54
C VAL A 101 8.84 -6.94 11.60
N THR A 102 8.90 -8.14 12.17
CA THR A 102 7.84 -8.62 13.07
C THR A 102 7.81 -7.98 14.46
N ASP A 103 8.83 -7.23 14.87
CA ASP A 103 8.82 -6.49 16.15
C ASP A 103 9.45 -5.10 16.08
N ALA A 104 9.12 -4.31 15.04
CA ALA A 104 9.66 -2.96 14.85
C ALA A 104 9.43 -2.00 16.04
N ALA A 105 8.43 -2.24 16.90
CA ALA A 105 8.17 -1.41 18.07
C ALA A 105 9.07 -1.76 19.29
N GLU A 106 9.51 -3.01 19.39
CA GLU A 106 10.41 -3.48 20.45
C GLU A 106 11.87 -3.37 20.01
N HIS A 107 12.16 -3.72 18.74
CA HIS A 107 13.49 -3.56 18.15
C HIS A 107 13.94 -2.11 18.05
N GLN A 108 13.04 -1.15 17.77
CA GLN A 108 13.43 0.26 17.67
C GLN A 108 13.58 0.97 19.03
N ARG A 109 12.99 0.41 20.10
CA ARG A 109 13.32 0.81 21.48
C ARG A 109 14.73 0.35 21.88
N THR A 110 15.28 -0.66 21.21
CA THR A 110 16.65 -1.15 21.39
C THR A 110 17.62 -0.74 20.27
N SER A 111 17.16 -0.18 19.15
CA SER A 111 17.98 0.15 17.96
C SER A 111 18.60 1.55 17.96
N ASN A 112 18.50 2.29 19.06
CA ASN A 112 19.60 3.20 19.41
C ASN A 112 20.76 2.31 19.87
N HIS A 113 21.37 1.58 18.95
CA HIS A 113 22.43 0.64 19.25
C HIS A 113 23.60 1.40 19.90
N LEU A 114 24.18 0.81 20.95
CA LEU A 114 25.43 1.28 21.54
C LEU A 114 26.48 1.59 20.47
N CYS A 115 26.54 0.81 19.38
CA CYS A 115 27.52 1.00 18.31
C CYS A 115 27.40 2.34 17.56
N ASP A 116 26.18 2.87 17.44
CA ASP A 116 25.91 4.16 16.79
C ASP A 116 26.45 5.32 17.65
N GLN A 117 26.31 5.18 18.97
CA GLN A 117 26.88 6.08 19.95
C GLN A 117 28.41 5.95 20.00
N THR A 118 28.94 4.73 20.11
CA THR A 118 30.39 4.45 20.11
C THR A 118 31.07 5.03 18.86
N CYS A 119 30.50 4.82 17.67
CA CYS A 119 31.07 5.37 16.44
C CYS A 119 30.99 6.91 16.39
N ARG A 120 29.93 7.53 16.94
CA ARG A 120 29.85 9.01 17.07
C ARG A 120 30.93 9.55 18.00
N GLU A 121 31.18 8.86 19.11
CA GLU A 121 32.23 9.20 20.06
C GLU A 121 33.61 9.09 19.39
N PHE A 122 33.91 7.97 18.73
CA PHE A 122 35.18 7.81 18.00
C PHE A 122 35.38 8.83 16.89
N VAL A 123 34.38 9.14 16.07
CA VAL A 123 34.51 10.18 15.03
C VAL A 123 34.77 11.56 15.64
N SER A 124 34.39 11.78 16.90
CA SER A 124 34.67 13.03 17.61
C SER A 124 36.09 13.09 18.17
N GLU A 125 36.81 11.97 18.27
CA GLU A 125 38.22 11.93 18.71
C GLU A 125 39.15 12.54 17.63
N PRO A 126 40.14 13.39 18.01
CA PRO A 126 41.08 14.00 17.07
C PRO A 126 41.86 12.99 16.23
N GLU A 127 42.39 11.93 16.85
CA GLU A 127 43.22 10.90 16.20
C GLU A 127 42.45 10.11 15.13
N VAL A 128 41.15 9.86 15.35
CA VAL A 128 40.29 9.17 14.39
C VAL A 128 40.00 10.09 13.21
N ARG A 129 39.79 11.39 13.45
CA ARG A 129 39.63 12.38 12.38
C ARG A 129 40.91 12.53 11.56
N GLU A 130 42.07 12.58 12.20
CA GLU A 130 43.37 12.57 11.51
C GLU A 130 43.53 11.32 10.64
N ALA A 131 43.16 10.14 11.14
CA ALA A 131 43.19 8.90 10.36
C ALA A 131 42.22 8.93 9.18
N LEU A 132 40.99 9.41 9.36
CA LEU A 132 40.01 9.60 8.27
C LEU A 132 40.55 10.58 7.22
N ILE A 133 41.09 11.72 7.65
CA ILE A 133 41.67 12.72 6.76
C ILE A 133 42.83 12.12 5.97
N ALA A 134 43.71 11.38 6.66
CA ALA A 134 44.83 10.70 6.03
C ALA A 134 44.33 9.72 4.98
N LEU A 135 43.42 8.80 5.30
CA LEU A 135 42.98 7.76 4.36
C LEU A 135 42.22 8.34 3.14
N TYR A 136 41.34 9.31 3.37
CA TYR A 136 40.38 9.77 2.36
C TYR A 136 40.81 11.04 1.62
N ARG A 137 41.97 11.62 1.94
CA ARG A 137 42.55 12.73 1.16
C ARG A 137 42.66 12.33 -0.32
N PRO A 138 42.21 13.19 -1.25
CA PRO A 138 42.37 12.97 -2.68
C PRO A 138 43.84 12.66 -3.02
N ASP A 139 44.05 11.66 -3.87
CA ASP A 139 45.38 11.33 -4.36
C ASP A 139 45.78 12.45 -5.33
N SER A 140 46.86 13.18 -5.06
CA SER A 140 47.51 14.02 -6.06
C SER A 140 48.05 13.07 -7.11
N GLY A 141 47.50 13.08 -8.34
CA GLY A 141 47.80 12.11 -9.38
C GLY A 141 49.30 11.83 -9.54
N LEU A 142 49.62 10.59 -9.91
CA LEU A 142 50.97 10.03 -10.10
C LEU A 142 51.78 10.64 -11.27
N ASP A 143 51.43 11.83 -11.75
CA ASP A 143 52.27 12.60 -12.69
C ASP A 143 52.89 13.79 -11.94
N GLU A 144 53.99 13.51 -11.26
CA GLU A 144 54.77 14.45 -10.43
C GLU A 144 55.33 15.67 -11.20
N MET A 145 55.06 15.81 -12.50
CA MET A 145 55.54 16.94 -13.32
C MET A 145 54.54 18.09 -13.51
N HIS A 146 53.25 17.92 -13.17
CA HIS A 146 52.25 19.01 -13.30
C HIS A 146 51.20 19.07 -12.16
N ALA A 147 51.49 18.48 -11.00
CA ALA A 147 50.61 18.52 -9.84
C ALA A 147 50.61 19.91 -9.16
N GLU A 148 50.00 20.91 -9.80
CA GLU A 148 49.54 22.10 -9.10
C GLU A 148 48.53 21.69 -8.03
N ALA A 149 48.64 22.31 -6.86
CA ALA A 149 47.75 22.16 -5.71
C ALA A 149 46.32 22.69 -5.95
N ASP A 150 45.88 22.75 -7.22
CA ASP A 150 44.71 23.47 -7.74
C ASP A 150 43.63 22.55 -8.32
N SER A 151 43.64 21.24 -8.04
CA SER A 151 42.48 20.39 -8.35
C SER A 151 41.27 20.85 -7.52
N GLU A 152 40.12 21.07 -8.17
CA GLU A 152 38.87 21.52 -7.55
C GLU A 152 38.48 20.65 -6.34
N GLU A 153 38.73 19.34 -6.40
CA GLU A 153 38.45 18.38 -5.34
C GLU A 153 39.32 18.60 -4.10
N MET A 154 40.60 18.94 -4.27
CA MET A 154 41.49 19.26 -3.14
C MET A 154 41.11 20.62 -2.52
N SER A 155 40.71 21.59 -3.34
CA SER A 155 40.20 22.88 -2.88
C SER A 155 38.95 22.68 -2.01
N GLU A 156 37.97 21.89 -2.48
CA GLU A 156 36.77 21.59 -1.70
C GLU A 156 37.05 20.72 -0.47
N TRP A 157 37.95 19.74 -0.56
CA TRP A 157 38.37 18.93 0.60
C TRP A 157 38.98 19.78 1.72
N THR A 158 39.84 20.74 1.36
CA THR A 158 40.49 21.65 2.33
C THR A 158 39.56 22.77 2.81
N SER A 159 38.46 23.02 2.11
CA SER A 159 37.42 23.99 2.51
C SER A 159 36.64 23.51 3.73
N ILE A 160 36.57 22.20 3.96
CA ILE A 160 35.87 21.61 5.11
C ILE A 160 36.64 21.84 6.41
N LEU A 161 35.95 22.36 7.43
CA LEU A 161 36.43 22.36 8.81
C LEU A 161 36.48 20.91 9.31
N GLN A 162 37.70 20.41 9.44
CA GLN A 162 38.03 19.10 10.00
C GLN A 162 37.72 19.04 11.51
N ASP A 163 37.66 20.21 12.15
CA ASP A 163 37.18 20.36 13.52
C ASP A 163 35.64 20.33 13.60
N GLY A 164 35.11 19.26 14.18
CA GLY A 164 33.69 19.09 14.43
C GLY A 164 32.95 18.20 13.43
N TRP A 165 33.64 17.22 12.83
CA TRP A 165 32.94 16.11 12.17
C TRP A 165 32.16 15.28 13.18
N THR A 166 30.93 14.95 12.84
CA THR A 166 30.09 14.08 13.67
C THR A 166 29.43 13.02 12.78
N LEU A 167 29.45 11.77 13.19
CA LEU A 167 28.71 10.71 12.52
C LEU A 167 27.20 11.01 12.53
N VAL A 168 26.59 11.00 11.36
CA VAL A 168 25.14 11.13 11.18
C VAL A 168 24.50 9.76 11.13
N ARG A 169 25.02 8.88 10.25
CA ARG A 169 24.45 7.56 9.96
C ARG A 169 25.44 6.66 9.22
N HIS A 170 25.28 5.35 9.42
CA HIS A 170 25.84 4.29 8.57
C HIS A 170 24.97 4.07 7.32
N GLY A 171 25.56 4.18 6.13
CA GLY A 171 24.93 3.78 4.87
C GLY A 171 25.36 2.36 4.45
N SER A 172 24.79 1.86 3.35
CA SER A 172 25.06 0.49 2.88
C SER A 172 26.52 0.28 2.42
N THR A 173 27.15 1.31 1.85
CA THR A 173 28.54 1.27 1.35
C THR A 173 29.42 2.36 1.94
N SER A 174 28.88 3.22 2.79
CA SER A 174 29.51 4.49 3.16
C SER A 174 29.15 4.93 4.57
N VAL A 175 29.98 5.79 5.16
CA VAL A 175 29.69 6.49 6.41
C VAL A 175 29.29 7.93 6.09
N ILE A 176 28.22 8.42 6.70
CA ILE A 176 27.72 9.78 6.46
C ILE A 176 28.11 10.65 7.65
N LEU A 177 28.99 11.62 7.41
CA LEU A 177 29.47 12.57 8.40
C LEU A 177 28.84 13.95 8.17
N LYS A 178 28.52 14.65 9.25
CA LYS A 178 28.17 16.07 9.21
C LYS A 178 29.44 16.88 9.40
N ALA A 179 29.62 17.88 8.56
CA ALA A 179 30.76 18.79 8.58
C ALA A 179 30.31 20.25 8.44
N ARG A 180 31.26 21.17 8.54
CA ARG A 180 31.03 22.61 8.34
C ARG A 180 32.03 23.12 7.31
N ALA A 181 31.60 24.00 6.41
CA ALA A 181 32.52 24.70 5.52
C ALA A 181 33.25 25.84 6.25
N ARG A 182 34.48 26.17 5.82
CA ARG A 182 35.10 27.49 6.06
C ARG A 182 34.20 28.55 5.43
N LYS A 183 34.08 29.73 6.07
CA LYS A 183 33.16 30.79 5.62
C LYS A 183 33.40 31.13 4.14
N ARG A 184 32.40 30.88 3.29
CA ARG A 184 32.24 31.48 1.95
C ARG A 184 31.06 32.45 2.05
N MET A 185 31.25 33.71 1.64
CA MET A 185 30.21 34.76 1.66
C MET A 185 29.51 35.00 3.03
N GLY A 186 30.25 34.91 4.15
CA GLY A 186 29.77 35.37 5.47
C GLY A 186 28.95 34.37 6.29
N GLN A 187 28.45 33.27 5.72
CA GLN A 187 27.79 32.18 6.46
C GLN A 187 28.61 30.88 6.44
N ARG A 188 28.50 30.09 7.52
CA ARG A 188 29.08 28.74 7.59
C ARG A 188 28.03 27.74 7.09
N ALA A 189 28.21 27.23 5.88
CA ALA A 189 27.34 26.18 5.34
C ALA A 189 27.49 24.89 6.16
N LYS A 190 26.36 24.22 6.45
CA LYS A 190 26.35 22.86 7.03
C LYS A 190 26.46 21.89 5.86
N LEU A 191 27.44 20.99 5.92
CA LEU A 191 27.74 20.04 4.86
C LEU A 191 27.55 18.60 5.34
N VAL A 192 27.38 17.70 4.38
CA VAL A 192 27.51 16.25 4.54
C VAL A 192 28.75 15.80 3.78
N LEU A 193 29.57 15.00 4.45
CA LEU A 193 30.66 14.24 3.86
C LEU A 193 30.29 12.76 3.89
N LYS A 194 29.92 12.21 2.72
CA LYS A 194 29.65 10.78 2.54
C LYS A 194 30.96 10.10 2.15
N ILE A 195 31.52 9.32 3.07
CA ILE A 195 32.79 8.60 2.90
C ILE A 195 32.49 7.18 2.46
N LEU A 196 32.88 6.80 1.25
CA LEU A 196 32.77 5.43 0.76
C LEU A 196 33.75 4.54 1.51
N LEU A 197 33.31 3.40 2.08
CA LEU A 197 34.24 2.52 2.77
C LEU A 197 35.28 1.99 1.78
N LEU A 198 36.55 1.97 2.18
CA LEU A 198 37.66 1.53 1.33
C LEU A 198 37.48 0.16 0.64
N PRO A 199 36.86 -0.87 1.26
CA PRO A 199 36.52 -2.11 0.55
C PRO A 199 35.64 -1.91 -0.69
N TYR A 200 34.68 -0.99 -0.61
CA TYR A 200 33.79 -0.64 -1.73
C TYR A 200 34.45 0.33 -2.71
N ALA A 201 35.38 1.17 -2.26
CA ALA A 201 36.19 2.04 -3.14
C ALA A 201 37.11 1.23 -4.08
N ASN A 202 37.42 -0.03 -3.74
CA ASN A 202 38.14 -0.95 -4.61
C ASN A 202 37.25 -1.64 -5.65
N VAL A 203 35.93 -1.50 -5.58
CA VAL A 203 35.01 -2.03 -6.59
C VAL A 203 34.91 -1.00 -7.72
N PRO A 204 35.46 -1.25 -8.93
CA PRO A 204 35.61 -0.21 -9.96
C PRO A 204 34.29 0.46 -10.34
N LEU A 205 33.20 -0.31 -10.37
CA LEU A 205 31.86 0.20 -10.66
C LEU A 205 31.41 1.23 -9.60
N ILE A 206 31.49 0.88 -8.31
CA ILE A 206 31.06 1.78 -7.22
C ILE A 206 31.96 3.03 -7.17
N ALA A 207 33.27 2.85 -7.31
CA ALA A 207 34.24 3.93 -7.29
C ALA A 207 34.02 4.93 -8.44
N ASN A 208 33.82 4.44 -9.67
CA ASN A 208 33.60 5.28 -10.85
C ASN A 208 32.27 6.05 -10.77
N GLU A 209 31.23 5.43 -10.24
CA GLU A 209 29.92 6.07 -10.06
C GLU A 209 29.96 7.13 -8.95
N THR A 210 30.72 6.88 -7.88
CA THR A 210 30.97 7.87 -6.82
C THR A 210 31.75 9.07 -7.35
N GLU A 211 32.78 8.85 -8.16
CA GLU A 211 33.59 9.92 -8.76
C GLU A 211 32.77 10.84 -9.67
N LYS A 212 31.90 10.26 -10.50
CA LYS A 212 31.02 11.01 -11.41
C LYS A 212 29.80 11.63 -10.73
N TYR A 213 29.60 11.40 -9.43
CA TYR A 213 28.38 11.73 -8.73
C TYR A 213 28.07 13.24 -8.76
N ALA A 214 29.03 14.11 -8.48
CA ALA A 214 28.81 15.56 -8.52
C ALA A 214 28.39 16.05 -9.91
N GLN A 215 29.02 15.52 -10.96
CA GLN A 215 28.74 15.88 -12.35
C GLN A 215 27.35 15.41 -12.79
N SER A 216 26.96 14.18 -12.44
CA SER A 216 25.65 13.62 -12.81
C SER A 216 24.50 14.20 -11.99
N HIS A 217 24.75 14.48 -10.70
CA HIS A 217 23.76 14.92 -9.73
C HIS A 217 23.42 16.41 -9.87
N ASN A 218 24.42 17.27 -10.03
CA ASN A 218 24.20 18.71 -10.14
C ASN A 218 23.72 19.19 -11.51
N ALA A 219 23.54 18.29 -12.48
CA ALA A 219 23.14 18.73 -13.82
C ALA A 219 21.91 19.64 -13.72
N GLU A 220 22.09 20.87 -14.19
CA GLU A 220 21.13 21.96 -14.00
C GLU A 220 19.75 21.56 -14.55
N GLY A 221 18.70 22.12 -13.95
CA GLY A 221 17.36 22.00 -14.50
C GLY A 221 17.29 22.58 -15.93
N ARG A 222 16.16 22.39 -16.61
CA ARG A 222 15.99 22.90 -18.00
C ARG A 222 16.24 24.41 -18.14
N GLU A 223 16.15 25.16 -17.04
CA GLU A 223 16.31 26.61 -16.97
C GLU A 223 17.67 27.05 -16.41
N GLY A 224 18.63 26.13 -16.23
CA GLY A 224 19.93 26.43 -15.64
C GLY A 224 19.92 26.59 -14.11
N ASN A 225 18.77 26.40 -13.47
CA ASN A 225 18.61 26.55 -12.02
C ASN A 225 18.74 25.22 -11.28
N HIS A 226 19.19 25.29 -10.02
CA HIS A 226 19.20 24.15 -9.10
C HIS A 226 17.76 23.64 -8.85
N ILE A 227 17.58 22.32 -8.89
CA ILE A 227 16.29 21.67 -8.66
C ILE A 227 16.06 21.59 -7.15
N SER A 228 15.05 22.29 -6.64
CA SER A 228 14.83 22.47 -5.20
C SER A 228 14.59 21.18 -4.41
N THR A 229 14.17 20.13 -5.10
CA THR A 229 13.92 18.79 -4.55
C THR A 229 15.16 17.90 -4.56
N MET A 230 16.30 18.37 -5.06
CA MET A 230 17.59 17.67 -5.04
C MET A 230 18.53 18.32 -4.02
N VAL A 231 19.47 17.53 -3.50
CA VAL A 231 20.56 18.07 -2.69
C VAL A 231 21.63 18.66 -3.62
N HIS A 232 22.24 19.78 -3.26
CA HIS A 232 23.39 20.27 -4.02
C HIS A 232 24.64 19.47 -3.63
N VAL A 233 25.34 18.92 -4.61
CA VAL A 233 26.63 18.25 -4.42
C VAL A 233 27.72 19.28 -4.71
N TRP A 234 28.74 19.37 -3.89
CA TRP A 234 29.84 20.33 -4.11
C TRP A 234 30.94 19.69 -4.93
N SER A 235 31.35 18.48 -4.54
CA SER A 235 32.43 17.74 -5.18
C SER A 235 32.32 16.25 -4.84
N SER A 236 32.90 15.40 -5.68
CA SER A 236 32.97 13.96 -5.45
C SER A 236 34.26 13.37 -6.00
N THR A 237 34.74 12.31 -5.37
CA THR A 237 35.89 11.51 -5.79
C THR A 237 35.53 10.03 -5.76
N ARG A 238 36.48 9.16 -6.10
CA ARG A 238 36.31 7.70 -5.96
C ARG A 238 36.10 7.23 -4.51
N ARG A 239 36.36 8.08 -3.51
CA ARG A 239 36.30 7.71 -2.09
C ARG A 239 35.31 8.54 -1.26
N TRP A 240 34.81 9.66 -1.74
CA TRP A 240 33.91 10.51 -0.97
C TRP A 240 33.04 11.42 -1.83
N ILE A 241 31.95 11.91 -1.25
CA ILE A 241 31.06 12.93 -1.81
C ILE A 241 30.82 14.02 -0.75
N ILE A 242 30.95 15.29 -1.15
CA ILE A 242 30.61 16.46 -0.33
C ILE A 242 29.32 17.05 -0.88
N MET A 243 28.32 17.24 -0.03
CA MET A 243 27.01 17.78 -0.42
C MET A 243 26.39 18.64 0.68
N ASP A 244 25.31 19.36 0.39
CA ASP A 244 24.57 20.12 1.38
C ASP A 244 23.97 19.22 2.47
N PHE A 245 23.98 19.72 3.71
CA PHE A 245 23.25 19.07 4.79
C PHE A 245 21.76 19.41 4.72
N VAL A 246 20.95 18.43 4.35
CA VAL A 246 19.50 18.53 4.36
C VAL A 246 18.98 18.36 5.79
N GLU A 247 18.38 19.41 6.34
CA GLU A 247 17.73 19.32 7.66
C GLU A 247 16.38 18.60 7.55
N GLY A 248 16.12 17.67 8.47
CA GLY A 248 14.84 16.95 8.53
C GLY A 248 15.01 15.51 9.00
N THR A 249 13.97 14.72 8.75
CA THR A 249 13.95 13.28 9.00
C THR A 249 13.71 12.56 7.69
N THR A 250 14.23 11.35 7.54
CA THR A 250 13.86 10.50 6.41
C THR A 250 12.36 10.20 6.40
N LEU A 251 11.78 9.84 5.25
CA LEU A 251 10.39 9.42 5.13
C LEU A 251 10.09 8.24 6.07
N ARG A 252 11.04 7.30 6.21
CA ARG A 252 10.96 6.20 7.18
C ARG A 252 10.78 6.70 8.62
N GLU A 253 11.62 7.62 9.07
CA GLU A 253 11.55 8.21 10.41
C GLU A 253 10.30 9.06 10.61
N ALA A 254 9.90 9.84 9.61
CA ALA A 254 8.67 10.63 9.65
C ALA A 254 7.43 9.72 9.79
N TYR A 255 7.38 8.62 9.02
CA TYR A 255 6.35 7.60 9.12
C TYR A 255 6.29 6.97 10.51
N LEU A 256 7.43 6.51 11.03
CA LEU A 256 7.51 5.89 12.36
C LEU A 256 7.14 6.88 13.48
N GLY A 257 7.62 8.12 13.40
CA GLY A 257 7.27 9.17 14.35
C GLY A 257 5.77 9.46 14.38
N LEU A 258 5.11 9.46 13.21
CA LEU A 258 3.65 9.61 13.12
C LEU A 258 2.89 8.38 13.64
N LEU A 259 3.39 7.18 13.40
CA LEU A 259 2.82 5.96 13.97
C LEU A 259 2.88 5.97 15.50
N THR A 260 4.03 6.30 16.08
CA THR A 260 4.21 6.38 17.54
C THR A 260 3.27 7.41 18.16
N ARG A 261 3.21 8.63 17.61
CA ARG A 261 2.26 9.66 18.06
C ARG A 261 0.81 9.20 17.95
N THR A 262 0.46 8.48 16.89
CA THR A 262 -0.90 7.95 16.73
C THR A 262 -1.21 6.91 17.80
N LYS A 263 -0.28 5.99 18.08
CA LYS A 263 -0.46 4.95 19.12
C LYS A 263 -0.65 5.56 20.51
N GLU A 264 0.07 6.64 20.82
CA GLU A 264 -0.06 7.37 22.09
C GLU A 264 -1.43 8.07 22.23
N LEU A 265 -1.91 8.68 21.14
CA LEU A 265 -3.22 9.34 21.09
C LEU A 265 -4.38 8.33 21.08
N ASP A 266 -4.16 7.18 20.44
CA ASP A 266 -5.14 6.13 20.29
C ASP A 266 -5.09 5.11 21.43
N ARG A 267 -5.37 5.58 22.65
CA ARG A 267 -5.47 4.77 23.88
C ARG A 267 -6.50 3.63 23.81
N ARG A 268 -7.26 3.52 22.71
CA ARG A 268 -8.31 2.51 22.49
C ARG A 268 -7.90 1.44 21.46
N GLY A 269 -6.66 1.42 20.99
CA GLY A 269 -6.13 0.38 20.08
C GLY A 269 -6.87 0.34 18.74
N ARG A 270 -7.34 1.50 18.26
CA ARG A 270 -8.29 1.57 17.16
C ARG A 270 -7.61 1.47 15.78
N ALA A 271 -6.45 2.06 15.60
CA ALA A 271 -5.79 2.18 14.31
C ALA A 271 -4.97 0.95 13.89
N ASP A 272 -4.70 -0.01 14.79
CA ASP A 272 -3.78 -1.09 14.49
C ASP A 272 -4.39 -2.09 13.50
N GLY A 273 -3.63 -2.38 12.44
CA GLY A 273 -4.07 -3.19 11.30
C GLY A 273 -5.03 -2.50 10.32
N ASN A 274 -5.53 -1.28 10.54
CA ASN A 274 -6.38 -0.61 9.54
C ASN A 274 -5.55 0.14 8.49
N VAL A 275 -6.07 0.29 7.27
CA VAL A 275 -5.38 1.03 6.21
C VAL A 275 -5.25 2.52 6.57
N ARG A 276 -4.03 3.00 6.78
CA ARG A 276 -3.71 4.37 7.19
C ARG A 276 -3.75 5.38 6.03
N LEU A 277 -4.97 5.68 5.59
CA LEU A 277 -5.25 6.66 4.53
C LEU A 277 -4.73 8.07 4.85
N ASP A 278 -4.71 8.43 6.13
CA ASP A 278 -4.18 9.68 6.64
C ASP A 278 -2.65 9.80 6.42
N LEU A 279 -1.90 8.72 6.65
CA LEU A 279 -0.46 8.67 6.38
C LEU A 279 -0.16 8.72 4.90
N ILE A 280 -0.93 7.96 4.09
CA ILE A 280 -0.83 8.02 2.63
C ILE A 280 -1.05 9.45 2.14
N ARG A 281 -2.12 10.12 2.58
CA ARG A 281 -2.39 11.51 2.19
C ARG A 281 -1.25 12.44 2.59
N ARG A 282 -0.81 12.36 3.84
CA ARG A 282 0.13 13.31 4.43
C ARG A 282 1.55 13.17 3.87
N LEU A 283 1.98 11.96 3.54
CA LEU A 283 3.35 11.68 3.13
C LEU A 283 3.48 11.39 1.62
N ALA A 284 2.54 10.68 1.00
CA ALA A 284 2.68 10.31 -0.40
C ALA A 284 2.38 11.46 -1.39
N ILE A 285 1.46 12.38 -1.04
CA ILE A 285 1.14 13.50 -1.94
C ILE A 285 2.33 14.46 -2.09
N PRO A 286 3.00 14.92 -1.01
CA PRO A 286 4.23 15.71 -1.16
C PRO A 286 5.33 14.98 -1.93
N LEU A 287 5.49 13.67 -1.70
CA LEU A 287 6.44 12.83 -2.43
C LEU A 287 6.14 12.85 -3.95
N LEU A 288 4.88 12.67 -4.36
CA LEU A 288 4.50 12.67 -5.78
C LEU A 288 4.71 14.04 -6.43
N VAL A 289 4.45 15.13 -5.71
CA VAL A 289 4.72 16.50 -6.19
C VAL A 289 6.21 16.69 -6.44
N ALA A 290 7.06 16.24 -5.51
CA ALA A 290 8.51 16.33 -5.65
C ALA A 290 9.04 15.44 -6.80
N MET A 291 8.52 14.21 -6.95
CA MET A 291 8.83 13.35 -8.10
C MET A 291 8.41 13.99 -9.43
N ALA A 292 7.30 14.71 -9.45
CA ALA A 292 6.88 15.46 -10.63
C ALA A 292 7.88 16.57 -10.99
N GLU A 293 8.46 17.26 -10.00
CA GLU A 293 9.52 18.25 -10.23
C GLU A 293 10.79 17.62 -10.81
N LEU A 294 11.26 16.50 -10.24
CA LEU A 294 12.39 15.74 -10.80
C LEU A 294 12.16 15.39 -12.26
N ARG A 295 10.99 14.83 -12.57
CA ARG A 295 10.66 14.40 -13.93
C ARG A 295 10.51 15.54 -14.92
N ARG A 296 10.01 16.71 -14.50
CA ARG A 296 9.99 17.93 -15.35
C ARG A 296 11.38 18.33 -15.81
N ASN A 297 12.39 18.05 -14.98
CA ASN A 297 13.80 18.29 -15.28
C ASN A 297 14.52 17.06 -15.88
N ASN A 298 13.77 16.08 -16.41
CA ASN A 298 14.30 14.85 -17.01
C ASN A 298 15.18 14.01 -16.06
N LYS A 299 14.99 14.16 -14.74
CA LYS A 299 15.66 13.33 -13.73
C LYS A 299 14.76 12.16 -13.29
N VAL A 300 15.41 11.09 -12.86
CA VAL A 300 14.85 9.87 -12.27
C VAL A 300 15.70 9.52 -11.05
N HIS A 301 15.12 8.86 -10.05
CA HIS A 301 15.84 8.55 -8.82
C HIS A 301 16.59 7.22 -8.92
N GLU A 302 15.93 6.18 -9.47
CA GLU A 302 16.45 4.82 -9.70
C GLU A 302 16.77 3.98 -8.46
N ASP A 303 16.76 4.56 -7.26
CA ASP A 303 16.86 3.87 -5.96
C ASP A 303 15.93 4.51 -4.92
N LEU A 304 14.68 4.75 -5.33
CA LEU A 304 13.72 5.42 -4.47
C LEU A 304 13.30 4.50 -3.31
N SER A 305 13.66 4.88 -2.09
CA SER A 305 13.32 4.17 -0.86
C SER A 305 12.92 5.14 0.25
N PRO A 306 12.22 4.70 1.31
CA PRO A 306 11.90 5.55 2.45
C PRO A 306 13.11 6.18 3.16
N SER A 307 14.29 5.58 3.01
CA SER A 307 15.54 6.06 3.60
C SER A 307 16.21 7.15 2.75
N ASN A 308 15.92 7.19 1.45
CA ASN A 308 16.50 8.11 0.46
C ASN A 308 15.65 9.37 0.21
N VAL A 309 14.61 9.58 1.01
CA VAL A 309 13.73 10.75 0.90
C VAL A 309 13.73 11.50 2.23
N MET A 310 14.18 12.74 2.21
CA MET A 310 14.17 13.64 3.36
C MET A 310 12.87 14.45 3.40
N PHE A 311 12.25 14.49 4.57
CA PHE A 311 11.05 15.26 4.88
C PHE A 311 11.40 16.35 5.89
N THR A 312 11.18 17.60 5.50
CA THR A 312 11.28 18.75 6.40
C THR A 312 9.88 19.29 6.64
N PRO A 313 9.37 19.27 7.90
CA PRO A 313 8.07 19.84 8.18
C PRO A 313 8.09 21.34 7.90
N SER A 314 7.07 21.84 7.22
CA SER A 314 6.86 23.28 7.04
C SER A 314 6.61 23.95 8.39
N ALA A 315 6.77 25.27 8.45
CA ALA A 315 6.54 26.09 9.64
C ALA A 315 5.13 25.91 10.24
N ASP A 316 4.15 25.54 9.40
CA ASP A 316 2.77 25.24 9.82
C ASP A 316 2.60 23.83 10.43
N GLY A 317 3.62 22.97 10.33
CA GLY A 317 3.60 21.57 10.77
C GLY A 317 2.62 20.65 10.00
N ARG A 318 1.95 21.17 8.97
CA ARG A 318 0.89 20.48 8.22
C ARG A 318 1.37 19.96 6.87
N SER A 319 2.33 20.65 6.27
CA SER A 319 2.96 20.24 5.01
C SER A 319 4.41 19.81 5.22
N TYR A 320 4.95 19.10 4.23
CA TYR A 320 6.35 18.70 4.21
C TYR A 320 6.97 19.17 2.90
N SER A 321 8.16 19.76 2.97
CA SER A 321 9.05 19.83 1.82
C SER A 321 9.80 18.50 1.71
N VAL A 322 10.04 18.09 0.47
CA VAL A 322 10.67 16.80 0.15
C VAL A 322 11.96 17.07 -0.60
N THR A 323 13.05 16.48 -0.12
CA THR A 323 14.35 16.52 -0.78
C THR A 323 14.85 15.09 -0.95
N PHE A 324 15.21 14.73 -2.18
CA PHE A 324 15.77 13.43 -2.51
C PHE A 324 17.27 13.43 -2.25
N ILE A 325 17.75 12.32 -1.72
CA ILE A 325 19.18 12.07 -1.47
C ILE A 325 19.55 10.72 -2.08
N ASP A 326 20.84 10.50 -2.30
CA ASP A 326 21.39 9.23 -2.79
C ASP A 326 20.78 8.77 -4.12
N PHE A 327 21.08 9.52 -5.19
CA PHE A 327 20.58 9.22 -6.53
C PHE A 327 21.39 8.13 -7.21
N GLY A 328 20.75 7.45 -8.14
CA GLY A 328 21.39 6.44 -8.97
C GLY A 328 21.24 5.04 -8.41
N ARG A 329 21.58 4.07 -9.25
CA ARG A 329 21.33 2.66 -8.94
C ARG A 329 22.26 2.17 -7.86
N ASN A 330 21.67 1.52 -6.87
CA ASN A 330 22.46 0.78 -5.91
C ASN A 330 22.80 -0.61 -6.47
N TYR A 331 24.05 -0.76 -6.91
CA TYR A 331 24.57 -1.96 -7.54
C TYR A 331 24.61 -3.19 -6.60
N LEU A 332 24.46 -2.99 -5.29
CA LEU A 332 24.34 -4.09 -4.32
C LEU A 332 23.05 -4.92 -4.50
N TYR A 333 22.05 -4.40 -5.23
CA TYR A 333 20.79 -5.12 -5.51
C TYR A 333 20.86 -6.02 -6.73
N THR A 334 21.90 -5.88 -7.55
CA THR A 334 22.07 -6.71 -8.75
C THR A 334 22.64 -8.06 -8.35
N ARG A 335 22.12 -9.15 -8.94
CA ARG A 335 22.59 -10.52 -8.67
C ARG A 335 24.09 -10.76 -8.93
N ALA A 336 24.76 -9.81 -9.59
CA ALA A 336 26.20 -9.80 -9.84
C ALA A 336 27.04 -9.60 -8.57
N VAL A 337 26.47 -9.00 -7.53
CA VAL A 337 27.08 -8.88 -6.20
C VAL A 337 26.23 -9.78 -5.30
N GLY A 338 26.74 -10.95 -4.91
CA GLY A 338 26.00 -12.04 -4.22
C GLY A 338 25.49 -11.72 -2.81
N GLY A 339 24.95 -10.52 -2.57
CA GLY A 339 24.47 -10.04 -1.28
C GLY A 339 23.02 -10.47 -0.98
N PRO A 340 22.67 -10.67 0.31
CA PRO A 340 21.27 -10.83 0.74
C PRO A 340 20.46 -9.54 0.51
N GLU A 341 19.13 -9.66 0.30
CA GLU A 341 18.23 -8.50 0.13
C GLU A 341 18.27 -7.55 1.35
N THR A 342 18.55 -6.26 1.13
CA THR A 342 18.43 -5.22 2.19
C THR A 342 16.94 -4.83 2.40
N PRO A 343 16.57 -4.17 3.52
CA PRO A 343 15.20 -3.70 3.71
C PRO A 343 14.73 -2.75 2.61
N ASP A 344 15.62 -1.87 2.15
CA ASP A 344 15.35 -0.93 1.07
C ASP A 344 15.30 -1.64 -0.29
N GLY A 345 15.95 -2.80 -0.40
CA GLY A 345 15.81 -3.73 -1.51
C GLY A 345 14.33 -4.04 -1.82
N THR A 346 13.45 -4.15 -0.81
CA THR A 346 12.03 -4.46 -1.03
C THR A 346 11.25 -3.41 -1.84
N PHE A 347 11.77 -2.18 -1.95
CA PHE A 347 11.18 -1.10 -2.77
C PHE A 347 11.70 -1.12 -4.21
N VAL A 348 12.85 -1.77 -4.44
CA VAL A 348 13.50 -1.85 -5.75
C VAL A 348 12.67 -2.68 -6.71
N ALA A 349 12.48 -2.14 -7.93
CA ALA A 349 11.73 -2.81 -8.98
C ALA A 349 12.43 -4.09 -9.47
N PRO A 350 11.69 -5.16 -9.83
CA PRO A 350 12.30 -6.42 -10.23
C PRO A 350 13.29 -6.30 -11.40
N GLU A 351 12.97 -5.47 -12.39
CA GLU A 351 13.84 -5.24 -13.55
C GLU A 351 15.20 -4.63 -13.16
N VAL A 352 15.28 -3.82 -12.10
CA VAL A 352 16.57 -3.26 -11.64
C VAL A 352 17.49 -4.37 -11.11
N ARG A 353 16.91 -5.45 -10.59
CA ARG A 353 17.66 -6.59 -10.04
C ARG A 353 18.04 -7.61 -11.11
N ASP A 354 17.16 -7.79 -12.10
CA ASP A 354 17.21 -8.89 -13.05
C ASP A 354 17.81 -8.49 -14.42
N ASP A 355 17.57 -7.26 -14.92
CA ASP A 355 17.98 -6.83 -16.26
C ASP A 355 18.28 -5.32 -16.33
N ARG A 356 19.58 -5.00 -16.48
CA ARG A 356 20.07 -3.62 -16.50
C ARG A 356 19.51 -2.81 -17.67
N GLU A 357 19.45 -3.38 -18.86
CA GLU A 357 19.04 -2.67 -20.08
C GLU A 357 17.56 -2.32 -20.01
N VAL A 358 16.73 -3.28 -19.58
CA VAL A 358 15.29 -3.05 -19.36
C VAL A 358 15.07 -1.97 -18.32
N ALA A 359 15.85 -1.97 -17.23
CA ALA A 359 15.76 -0.93 -16.21
C ALA A 359 16.15 0.46 -16.75
N GLU A 360 17.17 0.59 -17.63
CA GLU A 360 17.57 1.86 -18.26
C GLU A 360 16.49 2.41 -19.18
N GLU A 361 15.91 1.57 -20.03
CA GLU A 361 14.80 1.97 -20.91
C GLU A 361 13.55 2.41 -20.11
N ASN A 362 13.37 1.84 -18.92
CA ASN A 362 12.19 2.02 -18.08
C ASN A 362 12.46 2.77 -16.76
N ALA A 363 13.52 3.59 -16.68
CA ALA A 363 13.99 4.18 -15.43
C ALA A 363 12.93 4.98 -14.64
N TRP A 364 12.00 5.68 -15.30
CA TRP A 364 10.90 6.36 -14.58
C TRP A 364 9.80 5.40 -14.11
N ARG A 365 9.68 4.22 -14.72
CA ARG A 365 8.72 3.19 -14.29
C ARG A 365 9.27 2.42 -13.08
N THR A 366 10.59 2.30 -12.91
CA THR A 366 11.19 1.69 -11.70
C THR A 366 10.85 2.53 -10.46
N ASP A 367 10.91 3.86 -10.58
CA ASP A 367 10.47 4.81 -9.54
C ASP A 367 8.96 4.65 -9.23
N LEU A 368 8.10 4.44 -10.23
CA LEU A 368 6.67 4.17 -10.00
C LEU A 368 6.42 2.91 -9.17
N TYR A 369 7.17 1.84 -9.42
CA TYR A 369 7.07 0.62 -8.61
C TYR A 369 7.44 0.91 -7.16
N SER A 370 8.55 1.63 -6.96
CA SER A 370 9.03 2.03 -5.64
C SER A 370 7.99 2.86 -4.89
N ILE A 371 7.35 3.83 -5.55
CA ILE A 371 6.21 4.59 -5.01
C ILE A 371 5.07 3.66 -4.60
N GLY A 372 4.70 2.70 -5.44
CA GLY A 372 3.67 1.71 -5.12
C GLY A 372 3.99 0.92 -3.83
N LYS A 373 5.25 0.51 -3.66
CA LYS A 373 5.73 -0.16 -2.44
C LYS A 373 5.72 0.77 -1.22
N ILE A 374 6.10 2.05 -1.39
CA ILE A 374 5.99 3.09 -0.35
C ILE A 374 4.53 3.29 0.06
N LEU A 375 3.57 3.32 -0.88
CA LEU A 375 2.15 3.45 -0.57
C LEU A 375 1.62 2.27 0.26
N ILE A 376 2.09 1.04 0.00
CA ILE A 376 1.77 -0.14 0.80
C ILE A 376 2.31 0.01 2.23
N MET A 377 3.57 0.43 2.38
CA MET A 377 4.19 0.70 3.68
C MET A 377 3.39 1.75 4.46
N LEU A 378 3.07 2.88 3.83
CA LEU A 378 2.28 3.96 4.42
C LEU A 378 0.89 3.52 4.85
N GLY A 379 0.31 2.51 4.17
CA GLY A 379 -0.95 1.89 4.56
C GLY A 379 -0.91 1.15 5.91
N ASN A 380 0.27 0.75 6.39
CA ASN A 380 0.48 0.09 7.69
C ASN A 380 -0.41 -1.15 7.95
N VAL A 381 -0.56 -2.01 6.94
CA VAL A 381 -1.35 -3.26 7.04
C VAL A 381 -0.50 -4.52 6.82
N GLY A 382 0.81 -4.40 7.09
CA GLY A 382 1.82 -5.44 6.86
C GLY A 382 2.34 -5.48 5.42
N SER A 383 3.38 -6.28 5.17
CA SER A 383 3.90 -6.56 3.83
C SER A 383 3.39 -7.91 3.33
N ALA A 384 2.88 -7.97 2.10
CA ALA A 384 2.73 -9.27 1.43
C ALA A 384 4.09 -9.66 0.86
N ARG A 385 4.52 -10.90 1.10
CA ARG A 385 5.83 -11.41 0.63
C ARG A 385 5.90 -11.55 -0.90
N ASP A 386 4.75 -11.59 -1.59
CA ASP A 386 4.67 -12.04 -2.98
C ASP A 386 4.43 -10.92 -4.02
N GLY A 387 4.91 -9.69 -3.76
CA GLY A 387 4.70 -8.57 -4.72
C GLY A 387 3.25 -8.10 -4.85
N VAL A 388 2.39 -8.54 -3.93
CA VAL A 388 0.95 -8.31 -3.88
C VAL A 388 0.61 -7.20 -2.89
N ILE A 389 -0.52 -6.52 -3.07
CA ILE A 389 -1.07 -5.62 -2.04
C ILE A 389 -1.74 -6.43 -0.93
N PRO A 390 -1.54 -6.08 0.36
CA PRO A 390 -2.26 -6.69 1.46
C PRO A 390 -3.79 -6.65 1.30
N ASP A 391 -4.46 -7.73 1.68
CA ASP A 391 -5.91 -7.94 1.44
C ASP A 391 -6.79 -6.84 2.06
N ARG A 392 -6.36 -6.22 3.17
CA ARG A 392 -7.09 -5.12 3.83
C ARG A 392 -7.29 -3.90 2.92
N PHE A 393 -6.40 -3.63 1.96
CA PHE A 393 -6.63 -2.57 0.97
C PHE A 393 -7.88 -2.85 0.13
N TYR A 394 -8.09 -4.08 -0.34
CA TYR A 394 -9.25 -4.44 -1.17
C TYR A 394 -10.56 -4.38 -0.40
N GLY A 395 -10.56 -4.71 0.90
CA GLY A 395 -11.74 -4.64 1.76
C GLY A 395 -12.10 -3.22 2.22
N GLN A 396 -11.10 -2.50 2.73
CA GLN A 396 -11.30 -1.22 3.42
C GLN A 396 -11.19 0.00 2.49
N ALA A 397 -10.31 -0.05 1.48
CA ALA A 397 -9.99 1.08 0.60
C ALA A 397 -9.82 0.64 -0.88
N PRO A 398 -10.84 0.01 -1.51
CA PRO A 398 -10.71 -0.59 -2.86
C PRO A 398 -10.32 0.41 -3.96
N LEU A 399 -10.71 1.68 -3.79
CA LEU A 399 -10.34 2.77 -4.71
C LEU A 399 -8.84 3.10 -4.65
N VAL A 400 -8.25 3.07 -3.46
CA VAL A 400 -6.80 3.25 -3.27
C VAL A 400 -6.06 1.98 -3.69
N ALA A 401 -6.60 0.80 -3.37
CA ALA A 401 -6.06 -0.49 -3.83
C ALA A 401 -5.91 -0.53 -5.35
N ARG A 402 -6.93 -0.05 -6.08
CA ARG A 402 -6.92 0.09 -7.54
C ARG A 402 -5.75 0.92 -8.05
N ALA A 403 -5.44 2.06 -7.41
CA ALA A 403 -4.33 2.92 -7.80
C ALA A 403 -2.97 2.28 -7.48
N VAL A 404 -2.81 1.74 -6.28
CA VAL A 404 -1.56 1.10 -5.84
C VAL A 404 -1.25 -0.14 -6.69
N GLU A 405 -2.27 -0.93 -7.07
CA GLU A 405 -2.07 -2.16 -7.84
C GLU A 405 -1.54 -1.84 -9.24
N ASP A 406 -2.00 -0.72 -9.81
CA ASP A 406 -1.55 -0.22 -11.10
C ASP A 406 -0.08 0.23 -11.13
N LEU A 407 0.60 0.32 -9.98
CA LEU A 407 2.00 0.74 -9.88
C LEU A 407 2.99 -0.42 -9.70
N ILE A 408 2.56 -1.52 -9.08
CA ILE A 408 3.49 -2.55 -8.56
C ILE A 408 3.62 -3.80 -9.46
N ASP A 409 3.22 -3.72 -10.74
CA ASP A 409 3.40 -4.87 -11.64
C ASP A 409 4.91 -5.09 -11.89
N SER A 410 5.37 -6.34 -11.77
CA SER A 410 6.74 -6.74 -12.09
C SER A 410 7.14 -6.39 -13.52
N ASN A 411 6.20 -6.39 -14.48
CA ASN A 411 6.50 -5.92 -15.83
C ASN A 411 6.29 -4.40 -15.92
N PRO A 412 7.34 -3.60 -16.24
CA PRO A 412 7.25 -2.14 -16.28
C PRO A 412 6.18 -1.63 -17.24
N SER A 413 6.01 -2.26 -18.40
CA SER A 413 5.01 -1.87 -19.42
C SER A 413 3.57 -2.03 -18.94
N ARG A 414 3.35 -2.78 -17.86
CA ARG A 414 2.05 -3.06 -17.24
C ARG A 414 1.76 -2.18 -16.03
N ARG A 415 2.59 -1.17 -15.80
CA ARG A 415 2.34 -0.10 -14.82
C ARG A 415 1.56 1.03 -15.48
N LEU A 416 0.61 1.58 -14.75
CA LEU A 416 -0.37 2.57 -15.20
C LEU A 416 -1.26 2.07 -16.37
N LEU A 417 -1.72 0.81 -16.32
CA LEU A 417 -2.62 0.25 -17.34
C LEU A 417 -4.04 0.79 -17.23
N VAL A 418 -4.53 0.94 -16.00
CA VAL A 418 -5.88 1.46 -15.72
C VAL A 418 -5.90 2.98 -15.87
N PHE A 419 -4.81 3.63 -15.47
CA PHE A 419 -4.69 5.09 -15.46
C PHE A 419 -3.73 5.63 -16.52
N ALA A 420 -3.65 4.97 -17.68
CA ALA A 420 -2.75 5.35 -18.78
C ALA A 420 -2.90 6.82 -19.20
N ASP A 421 -4.12 7.35 -19.20
CA ASP A 421 -4.39 8.76 -19.53
C ASP A 421 -3.67 9.77 -18.63
N TYR A 422 -3.31 9.38 -17.41
CA TYR A 422 -2.54 10.23 -16.49
C TYR A 422 -1.03 10.22 -16.81
N ALA A 423 -0.56 9.25 -17.60
CA ALA A 423 0.81 9.15 -18.08
C ALA A 423 0.99 9.73 -19.50
N VAL A 424 -0.05 9.72 -20.34
CA VAL A 424 0.04 10.18 -21.74
C VAL A 424 0.03 11.71 -21.80
N GLY A 425 1.09 12.31 -22.35
CA GLY A 425 1.18 13.75 -22.63
C GLY A 425 1.32 14.65 -21.39
N ARG A 426 1.46 14.07 -20.19
CA ARG A 426 1.67 14.77 -18.92
C ARG A 426 2.73 14.06 -18.08
N ASN A 427 3.20 14.75 -17.05
CA ASN A 427 4.05 14.14 -16.06
C ASN A 427 3.24 13.08 -15.25
N PRO A 428 3.64 11.80 -15.27
CA PRO A 428 2.86 10.73 -14.65
C PRO A 428 2.71 10.92 -13.14
N TYR A 429 3.68 11.54 -12.46
CA TYR A 429 3.64 11.77 -11.02
C TYR A 429 2.64 12.86 -10.63
N GLU A 430 2.52 13.93 -11.43
CA GLU A 430 1.52 14.97 -11.25
C GLU A 430 0.11 14.39 -11.44
N GLY A 431 -0.06 13.62 -12.52
CA GLY A 431 -1.31 12.91 -12.78
C GLY A 431 -1.68 11.95 -11.65
N LEU A 432 -0.69 11.20 -11.14
CA LEU A 432 -0.86 10.27 -10.01
C LEU A 432 -1.17 11.01 -8.70
N ALA A 433 -0.59 12.18 -8.44
CA ALA A 433 -0.91 13.00 -7.26
C ALA A 433 -2.38 13.43 -7.27
N VAL A 434 -2.87 13.89 -8.43
CA VAL A 434 -4.28 14.26 -8.63
C VAL A 434 -5.18 13.04 -8.45
N LEU A 435 -4.85 11.92 -9.10
CA LEU A 435 -5.60 10.67 -9.00
C LEU A 435 -5.67 10.18 -7.55
N LEU A 436 -4.53 10.05 -6.87
CA LEU A 436 -4.47 9.53 -5.51
C LEU A 436 -5.24 10.43 -4.55
N THR A 437 -5.14 11.76 -4.70
CA THR A 437 -5.96 12.71 -3.94
C THR A 437 -7.45 12.48 -4.18
N GLN A 438 -7.87 12.27 -5.44
CA GLN A 438 -9.26 12.00 -5.78
C GLN A 438 -9.79 10.70 -5.17
N GLU A 439 -8.97 9.64 -5.18
CA GLU A 439 -9.33 8.34 -4.60
C GLU A 439 -9.36 8.37 -3.07
N LEU A 440 -8.42 9.07 -2.43
CA LEU A 440 -8.40 9.31 -0.99
C LEU A 440 -9.62 10.15 -0.56
N ASP A 441 -9.93 11.24 -1.27
CA ASP A 441 -11.10 12.08 -1.01
C ASP A 441 -12.41 11.30 -1.06
N ALA A 442 -12.56 10.43 -2.08
CA ALA A 442 -13.73 9.58 -2.23
C ALA A 442 -13.83 8.54 -1.11
N THR A 443 -12.70 7.92 -0.75
CA THR A 443 -12.65 6.86 0.28
C THR A 443 -12.88 7.45 1.68
N GLN A 444 -12.16 8.49 2.06
CA GLN A 444 -12.28 9.14 3.37
C GLN A 444 -13.61 9.89 3.52
N GLY A 445 -14.09 10.54 2.46
CA GLY A 445 -15.42 11.17 2.44
C GLY A 445 -16.56 10.17 2.58
N ALA A 446 -16.32 8.88 2.33
CA ALA A 446 -17.29 7.82 2.60
C ALA A 446 -17.41 7.53 4.12
N LEU A 447 -16.29 7.67 4.86
CA LEU A 447 -16.18 7.33 6.28
C LEU A 447 -16.82 8.41 7.17
N VAL A 448 -16.50 9.69 6.93
CA VAL A 448 -16.94 10.82 7.78
C VAL A 448 -17.88 11.79 7.05
N SER A 449 -18.65 12.56 7.82
CA SER A 449 -19.57 13.58 7.28
C SER A 449 -18.92 14.97 7.23
N SER A 450 -18.10 15.31 8.22
CA SER A 450 -17.43 16.61 8.35
C SER A 450 -16.26 16.70 7.37
N ALA A 451 -16.00 17.91 6.87
CA ALA A 451 -14.83 18.16 6.04
C ALA A 451 -13.54 18.13 6.87
N ASP A 452 -13.60 18.64 8.11
CA ASP A 452 -12.44 18.79 8.99
C ASP A 452 -11.85 17.45 9.45
N ASP A 453 -12.68 16.43 9.66
CA ASP A 453 -12.22 15.10 10.07
C ASP A 453 -11.83 14.21 8.88
N ARG A 454 -12.05 14.66 7.64
CA ARG A 454 -11.89 13.82 6.44
C ARG A 454 -10.46 13.35 6.27
N ASP A 455 -9.50 14.26 6.44
CA ASP A 455 -8.10 13.96 6.14
C ASP A 455 -7.48 13.01 7.16
N ALA A 456 -8.03 12.98 8.38
CA ALA A 456 -7.66 12.06 9.46
C ALA A 456 -8.51 10.77 9.49
N ALA A 457 -9.49 10.61 8.60
CA ALA A 457 -10.39 9.46 8.63
C ALA A 457 -9.67 8.17 8.23
N VAL A 458 -9.70 7.18 9.14
CA VAL A 458 -9.17 5.83 8.95
C VAL A 458 -10.33 4.83 8.89
N PRO A 459 -10.35 3.87 7.94
CA PRO A 459 -11.34 2.81 7.93
C PRO A 459 -11.28 2.02 9.24
N TYR A 460 -12.43 1.59 9.74
CA TYR A 460 -12.51 0.86 10.99
C TYR A 460 -13.07 -0.53 10.74
N ASP A 461 -12.34 -1.56 11.14
CA ASP A 461 -12.87 -2.91 11.13
C ASP A 461 -13.83 -3.12 12.30
N HIS A 462 -15.02 -3.63 11.98
CA HIS A 462 -16.09 -3.86 12.94
C HIS A 462 -16.07 -5.33 13.40
N ASP A 463 -14.92 -5.84 13.82
CA ASP A 463 -14.77 -7.24 14.25
C ASP A 463 -15.31 -7.52 15.66
N THR A 464 -15.78 -6.49 16.38
CA THR A 464 -16.37 -6.67 17.70
C THR A 464 -17.84 -7.05 17.61
N VAL A 465 -18.25 -8.07 18.38
CA VAL A 465 -19.64 -8.52 18.54
C VAL A 465 -20.58 -7.35 18.90
N SER A 466 -20.11 -6.33 19.62
CA SER A 466 -20.87 -5.12 19.94
C SER A 466 -21.12 -4.21 18.73
N ALA A 467 -20.20 -4.14 17.76
CA ALA A 467 -20.41 -3.47 16.47
C ALA A 467 -21.31 -4.31 15.55
N ALA A 468 -21.20 -5.64 15.60
CA ALA A 468 -22.15 -6.54 14.94
C ALA A 468 -23.58 -6.36 15.48
N LEU A 469 -23.74 -6.21 16.80
CA LEU A 469 -25.00 -5.85 17.47
C LEU A 469 -25.50 -4.45 17.04
N GLY A 470 -24.61 -3.46 16.96
CA GLY A 470 -24.94 -2.13 16.41
C GLY A 470 -25.29 -2.13 14.92
N SER A 471 -24.86 -3.16 14.18
CA SER A 471 -25.21 -3.42 12.78
C SER A 471 -26.49 -4.27 12.60
N LEU A 472 -27.14 -4.69 13.70
CA LEU A 472 -28.44 -5.38 13.65
C LEU A 472 -29.57 -4.45 13.26
N LEU A 473 -29.36 -3.12 13.35
CA LEU A 473 -30.31 -2.17 12.79
C LEU A 473 -30.23 -2.23 11.25
N PRO A 474 -31.36 -2.50 10.56
CA PRO A 474 -31.41 -2.79 9.13
C PRO A 474 -31.10 -1.59 8.22
N LEU A 475 -30.91 -0.42 8.81
CA LEU A 475 -30.36 0.76 8.18
C LEU A 475 -28.85 0.56 7.94
N SER A 476 -28.51 -0.23 6.93
CA SER A 476 -27.13 -0.27 6.45
C SER A 476 -26.71 1.18 6.14
N ARG A 477 -25.52 1.57 6.62
CA ARG A 477 -24.97 2.90 6.32
C ARG A 477 -24.50 2.98 4.86
N GLU A 478 -24.65 1.91 4.07
CA GLU A 478 -24.13 1.77 2.72
C GLU A 478 -24.74 2.76 1.70
N PRO A 479 -26.07 2.98 1.59
CA PRO A 479 -26.60 4.01 0.70
C PRO A 479 -26.07 5.41 1.03
N LYS A 480 -25.96 5.74 2.33
CA LYS A 480 -25.37 7.00 2.78
C LYS A 480 -23.88 7.08 2.41
N LYS A 481 -23.13 5.99 2.61
CA LYS A 481 -21.71 5.86 2.22
C LYS A 481 -21.55 6.06 0.70
N ARG A 482 -22.37 5.39 -0.12
CA ARG A 482 -22.37 5.52 -1.59
C ARG A 482 -22.79 6.90 -2.05
N TYR A 483 -23.76 7.51 -1.38
CA TYR A 483 -24.18 8.88 -1.67
C TYR A 483 -23.06 9.87 -1.39
N ARG A 484 -22.32 9.69 -0.29
CA ARG A 484 -21.14 10.52 0.02
C ARG A 484 -20.05 10.35 -1.03
N VAL A 485 -19.73 9.12 -1.44
CA VAL A 485 -18.79 8.87 -2.56
C VAL A 485 -19.26 9.57 -3.82
N TYR A 486 -20.53 9.38 -4.21
CA TYR A 486 -21.12 10.06 -5.37
C TYR A 486 -21.02 11.59 -5.27
N ARG A 487 -21.31 12.16 -4.10
CA ARG A 487 -21.22 13.61 -3.85
C ARG A 487 -19.79 14.12 -4.01
N VAL A 488 -18.80 13.38 -3.49
CA VAL A 488 -17.38 13.73 -3.66
C VAL A 488 -17.00 13.63 -5.14
N ARG A 489 -17.34 12.53 -5.82
CA ARG A 489 -17.09 12.37 -7.27
C ARG A 489 -17.79 13.44 -8.11
N LYS A 490 -18.97 13.92 -7.68
CA LYS A 490 -19.69 15.01 -8.37
C LYS A 490 -18.95 16.35 -8.29
N ARG A 491 -18.21 16.58 -7.21
CA ARG A 491 -17.37 17.78 -7.05
C ARG A 491 -16.05 17.68 -7.80
N GLN A 492 -15.59 16.47 -8.09
CA GLN A 492 -14.41 16.24 -8.92
C GLN A 492 -14.79 16.42 -10.39
N GLU A 493 -14.32 17.49 -11.02
CA GLU A 493 -14.57 17.77 -12.44
C GLU A 493 -14.13 16.59 -13.31
N HIS A 494 -14.91 16.30 -14.36
CA HIS A 494 -14.68 15.23 -15.34
C HIS A 494 -14.62 13.78 -14.83
N VAL A 495 -14.61 13.52 -13.52
CA VAL A 495 -14.56 12.14 -12.98
C VAL A 495 -15.89 11.43 -13.17
N LEU A 496 -17.03 12.09 -12.91
CA LEU A 496 -18.35 11.46 -13.08
C LEU A 496 -18.82 11.32 -14.54
N SER A 497 -18.24 12.08 -15.47
CA SER A 497 -18.57 11.95 -16.90
C SER A 497 -18.02 10.65 -17.47
N ASP A 498 -16.93 10.14 -16.91
CA ASP A 498 -16.37 8.83 -17.26
C ASP A 498 -16.81 7.75 -16.24
N PRO A 499 -17.67 6.79 -16.63
CA PRO A 499 -18.08 5.69 -15.78
C PRO A 499 -16.91 4.85 -15.25
N ARG A 500 -15.81 4.72 -15.99
CA ARG A 500 -14.64 3.92 -15.60
C ARG A 500 -13.81 4.64 -14.55
N ARG A 501 -13.59 5.96 -14.69
CA ARG A 501 -12.91 6.77 -13.67
C ARG A 501 -13.69 6.86 -12.37
N SER A 502 -15.00 7.11 -12.46
CA SER A 502 -15.89 7.14 -11.29
C SER A 502 -16.21 5.77 -10.68
N PHE A 503 -15.65 4.69 -11.23
CA PHE A 503 -15.92 3.31 -10.81
C PHE A 503 -17.43 3.01 -10.73
N TYR A 504 -18.17 3.52 -11.73
CA TYR A 504 -19.62 3.39 -11.86
C TYR A 504 -20.42 3.89 -10.63
N ALA A 505 -19.93 4.91 -9.92
CA ALA A 505 -20.54 5.42 -8.69
C ALA A 505 -22.04 5.73 -8.81
N ARG A 506 -22.49 6.33 -9.92
CA ARG A 506 -23.93 6.61 -10.18
C ARG A 506 -24.75 5.33 -10.26
N TRP A 507 -24.24 4.33 -10.97
CA TRP A 507 -24.90 3.05 -11.17
C TRP A 507 -25.04 2.29 -9.85
N LEU A 508 -23.94 2.17 -9.10
CA LEU A 508 -23.91 1.50 -7.80
C LEU A 508 -24.82 2.20 -6.78
N LEU A 509 -24.85 3.53 -6.77
CA LEU A 509 -25.75 4.30 -5.90
C LEU A 509 -27.22 4.01 -6.20
N ARG A 510 -27.63 4.00 -7.48
CA ARG A 510 -29.04 3.74 -7.86
C ARG A 510 -29.53 2.42 -7.30
N PHE A 511 -28.76 1.34 -7.46
CA PHE A 511 -29.17 0.04 -6.92
C PHE A 511 -29.05 -0.05 -5.41
N SER A 512 -28.12 0.68 -4.78
CA SER A 512 -28.07 0.77 -3.32
C SER A 512 -29.32 1.45 -2.74
N ILE A 513 -29.82 2.51 -3.40
CA ILE A 513 -31.08 3.18 -3.05
C ILE A 513 -32.26 2.24 -3.30
N LEU A 514 -32.29 1.57 -4.45
CA LEU A 514 -33.35 0.63 -4.81
C LEU A 514 -33.45 -0.55 -3.83
N ALA A 515 -32.31 -1.08 -3.37
CA ALA A 515 -32.27 -2.11 -2.33
C ALA A 515 -32.81 -1.60 -0.98
N SER A 516 -32.49 -0.36 -0.60
CA SER A 516 -33.08 0.27 0.59
C SER A 516 -34.58 0.49 0.45
N PHE A 517 -35.05 0.96 -0.70
CA PHE A 517 -36.47 1.16 -0.96
C PHE A 517 -37.23 -0.17 -0.92
N THR A 518 -36.67 -1.21 -1.54
CA THR A 518 -37.19 -2.58 -1.48
C THR A 518 -37.30 -3.07 -0.04
N TYR A 519 -36.25 -2.86 0.77
CA TYR A 519 -36.29 -3.17 2.19
C TYR A 519 -37.44 -2.48 2.91
N TYR A 520 -37.56 -1.16 2.77
CA TYR A 520 -38.60 -0.39 3.46
C TYR A 520 -39.99 -0.84 3.07
N ILE A 521 -40.25 -1.02 1.77
CA ILE A 521 -41.56 -1.49 1.31
C ILE A 521 -41.86 -2.88 1.87
N THR A 522 -40.95 -3.83 1.70
CA THR A 522 -41.20 -5.22 2.08
C THR A 522 -41.33 -5.40 3.59
N ALA A 523 -40.51 -4.70 4.38
CA ALA A 523 -40.61 -4.68 5.84
C ALA A 523 -41.89 -3.99 6.30
N LEU A 524 -42.21 -2.81 5.72
CA LEU A 524 -43.44 -2.08 6.05
C LEU A 524 -44.67 -2.91 5.73
N VAL A 525 -44.77 -3.51 4.54
CA VAL A 525 -45.88 -4.40 4.17
C VAL A 525 -45.98 -5.58 5.14
N SER A 526 -44.87 -6.23 5.47
CA SER A 526 -44.90 -7.36 6.42
C SER A 526 -45.39 -6.95 7.81
N ILE A 527 -45.00 -5.77 8.30
CA ILE A 527 -45.41 -5.24 9.61
C ILE A 527 -46.86 -4.74 9.57
N LEU A 528 -47.23 -3.93 8.59
CA LEU A 528 -48.57 -3.36 8.48
C LEU A 528 -49.62 -4.45 8.33
N TRP A 529 -49.36 -5.47 7.52
CA TRP A 529 -50.29 -6.59 7.40
C TRP A 529 -50.34 -7.45 8.65
N PHE A 530 -49.24 -7.60 9.37
CA PHE A 530 -49.28 -8.24 10.69
C PHE A 530 -50.13 -7.44 11.69
N LEU A 531 -50.05 -6.10 11.69
CA LEU A 531 -50.91 -5.26 12.52
C LEU A 531 -52.38 -5.35 12.11
N ARG A 532 -52.67 -5.43 10.81
CA ARG A 532 -54.04 -5.68 10.31
C ARG A 532 -54.55 -7.06 10.73
N ASP A 533 -53.70 -8.09 10.75
CA ASP A 533 -54.06 -9.41 11.28
C ASP A 533 -54.44 -9.36 12.77
N LEU A 534 -53.86 -8.42 13.53
CA LEU A 534 -54.22 -8.17 14.93
C LEU A 534 -55.49 -7.29 15.10
N GLY A 535 -56.14 -6.89 14.00
CA GLY A 535 -57.28 -5.97 14.01
C GLY A 535 -56.90 -4.50 14.31
N ILE A 536 -55.62 -4.16 14.25
CA ILE A 536 -55.16 -2.79 14.43
C ILE A 536 -55.31 -2.07 13.09
N ASP A 537 -56.12 -1.01 13.06
CA ASP A 537 -56.26 -0.20 11.86
C ASP A 537 -54.97 0.59 11.62
N VAL A 538 -54.41 0.39 10.43
CA VAL A 538 -53.14 0.96 9.99
C VAL A 538 -53.36 2.32 9.31
N LEU A 539 -54.59 2.61 8.86
CA LEU A 539 -54.92 3.86 8.23
C LEU A 539 -55.10 4.93 9.31
N GLY A 540 -54.33 6.01 9.22
CA GLY A 540 -54.49 7.15 10.11
C GLY A 540 -55.90 7.75 10.01
N PRO A 541 -56.36 8.49 11.05
CA PRO A 541 -57.72 9.03 11.09
C PRO A 541 -58.12 9.84 9.84
N GLY A 542 -57.17 10.59 9.26
CA GLY A 542 -57.40 11.35 8.04
C GLY A 542 -57.66 10.49 6.80
N ALA A 543 -57.01 9.33 6.67
CA ALA A 543 -57.25 8.40 5.56
C ALA A 543 -58.62 7.72 5.69
N GLN A 544 -59.04 7.39 6.91
CA GLN A 544 -60.38 6.87 7.18
C GLN A 544 -61.49 7.88 6.83
N VAL A 545 -61.28 9.17 7.13
CA VAL A 545 -62.22 10.24 6.74
C VAL A 545 -62.31 10.37 5.22
N GLY A 546 -61.17 10.31 4.52
CA GLY A 546 -61.14 10.32 3.05
C GLY A 546 -61.87 9.11 2.43
N MET A 547 -61.70 7.91 3.00
CA MET A 547 -62.39 6.70 2.54
C MET A 547 -63.90 6.75 2.78
N ARG A 548 -64.34 7.30 3.93
CA ARG A 548 -65.76 7.55 4.21
C ARG A 548 -66.36 8.53 3.21
N ALA A 549 -65.64 9.59 2.84
CA ALA A 549 -66.09 10.55 1.84
C ALA A 549 -66.24 9.95 0.43
N LEU A 550 -65.47 8.89 0.13
CA LEU A 550 -65.53 8.16 -1.14
C LEU A 550 -66.49 6.95 -1.11
N GLY A 551 -67.22 6.74 -0.01
CA GLY A 551 -68.18 5.62 0.13
C GLY A 551 -67.54 4.24 0.24
N LEU A 552 -66.25 4.15 0.57
CA LEU A 552 -65.52 2.89 0.63
C LEU A 552 -65.64 2.23 2.02
N PRO A 553 -65.59 0.88 2.11
CA PRO A 553 -65.69 0.16 3.39
C PRO A 553 -64.60 0.58 4.37
N GLN A 554 -64.98 0.81 5.64
CA GLN A 554 -64.03 1.16 6.70
C GLN A 554 -63.03 0.01 6.93
N GLY A 555 -61.73 0.31 6.94
CA GLY A 555 -60.66 -0.67 7.14
C GLY A 555 -60.22 -1.42 5.87
N SER A 556 -60.81 -1.13 4.70
CA SER A 556 -60.35 -1.63 3.41
C SER A 556 -59.41 -0.63 2.73
N ILE A 557 -58.32 -1.11 2.15
CA ILE A 557 -57.41 -0.33 1.30
C ILE A 557 -57.78 -0.66 -0.17
N PRO A 558 -58.48 0.24 -0.88
CA PRO A 558 -58.89 -0.01 -2.27
C PRO A 558 -57.70 -0.32 -3.16
N PHE A 559 -57.90 -1.13 -4.21
CA PHE A 559 -56.88 -1.65 -5.12
C PHE A 559 -55.88 -2.63 -4.52
N VAL A 560 -55.50 -2.48 -3.25
CA VAL A 560 -54.55 -3.39 -2.59
C VAL A 560 -55.29 -4.60 -2.01
N ASP A 561 -56.43 -4.38 -1.37
CA ASP A 561 -57.26 -5.47 -0.87
C ASP A 561 -57.96 -6.23 -2.01
N ASP A 562 -58.16 -5.58 -3.16
CA ASP A 562 -58.69 -6.24 -4.37
C ASP A 562 -57.71 -7.25 -4.99
N LEU A 563 -56.42 -7.19 -4.64
CA LEU A 563 -55.41 -8.18 -5.06
C LEU A 563 -55.50 -9.49 -4.25
N GLN A 564 -56.25 -9.50 -3.14
CA GLN A 564 -56.35 -10.64 -2.25
C GLN A 564 -57.16 -11.76 -2.91
N MET A 565 -56.66 -12.99 -2.84
CA MET A 565 -57.46 -14.14 -3.27
C MET A 565 -58.67 -14.32 -2.33
N PRO A 566 -59.80 -14.86 -2.82
CA PRO A 566 -61.00 -15.07 -1.99
C PRO A 566 -60.76 -15.91 -0.72
N THR A 567 -59.71 -16.74 -0.73
CA THR A 567 -59.30 -17.60 0.39
C THR A 567 -58.41 -16.90 1.41
N TYR A 568 -58.10 -15.62 1.23
CA TYR A 568 -57.29 -14.84 2.14
C TYR A 568 -58.20 -14.03 3.05
N HIS A 569 -58.20 -14.36 4.34
CA HIS A 569 -58.94 -13.63 5.37
C HIS A 569 -57.98 -12.86 6.28
N LEU A 570 -58.22 -11.55 6.38
CA LEU A 570 -57.57 -10.69 7.37
C LEU A 570 -58.14 -11.00 8.77
N GLY A 571 -57.28 -11.00 9.79
CA GLY A 571 -57.65 -11.35 11.17
C GLY A 571 -57.28 -12.77 11.59
N GLU A 572 -56.94 -13.65 10.65
CA GLU A 572 -56.44 -14.99 10.95
C GLU A 572 -54.94 -14.99 11.28
N VAL A 573 -54.58 -14.49 12.46
CA VAL A 573 -53.17 -14.31 12.87
C VAL A 573 -52.34 -15.57 12.66
N ILE A 574 -52.83 -16.74 13.08
CA ILE A 574 -52.06 -18.00 13.05
C ILE A 574 -51.79 -18.47 11.62
N SER A 575 -52.77 -18.35 10.72
CA SER A 575 -52.64 -18.81 9.33
C SER A 575 -51.76 -17.85 8.50
N ASN A 576 -51.77 -16.55 8.83
CA ASN A 576 -51.03 -15.52 8.12
C ASN A 576 -49.61 -15.29 8.66
N LEU A 577 -49.36 -15.59 9.94
CA LEU A 577 -48.06 -15.39 10.62
C LEU A 577 -46.86 -15.94 9.84
N PRO A 578 -46.89 -17.15 9.24
CA PRO A 578 -45.82 -17.66 8.38
C PRO A 578 -45.33 -16.65 7.33
N ALA A 579 -46.25 -16.06 6.57
CA ALA A 579 -45.91 -15.12 5.51
C ALA A 579 -45.29 -13.82 6.05
N ARG A 580 -45.72 -13.38 7.24
CA ARG A 580 -45.20 -12.15 7.90
C ARG A 580 -43.77 -12.36 8.38
N VAL A 581 -43.54 -13.44 9.13
CA VAL A 581 -42.23 -13.78 9.72
C VAL A 581 -41.21 -14.03 8.62
N ILE A 582 -41.58 -14.83 7.62
CA ILE A 582 -40.73 -15.14 6.48
C ILE A 582 -40.47 -13.87 5.66
N GLY A 583 -41.51 -13.10 5.36
CA GLY A 583 -41.40 -11.83 4.64
C GLY A 583 -40.41 -10.87 5.29
N LEU A 584 -40.54 -10.65 6.61
CA LEU A 584 -39.64 -9.80 7.36
C LEU A 584 -38.20 -10.35 7.39
N SER A 585 -38.03 -11.66 7.60
CA SER A 585 -36.70 -12.28 7.62
C SER A 585 -35.98 -12.13 6.27
N PHE A 586 -36.69 -12.29 5.15
CA PHE A 586 -36.16 -12.13 3.78
C PHE A 586 -35.91 -10.66 3.42
N ALA A 587 -36.70 -9.72 3.93
CA ALA A 587 -36.45 -8.29 3.77
C ALA A 587 -35.12 -7.88 4.41
N LEU A 588 -34.88 -8.34 5.65
CA LEU A 588 -33.65 -8.05 6.41
C LEU A 588 -32.40 -8.59 5.72
N ILE A 589 -32.38 -9.89 5.41
CA ILE A 589 -31.24 -10.54 4.73
C ILE A 589 -31.05 -10.03 3.31
N GLY A 590 -32.11 -9.86 2.51
CA GLY A 590 -31.99 -9.53 1.09
C GLY A 590 -31.30 -8.17 0.87
N SER A 591 -31.71 -7.18 1.66
CA SER A 591 -31.09 -5.84 1.61
C SER A 591 -29.64 -5.85 2.08
N ARG A 592 -29.36 -6.53 3.21
CA ARG A 592 -28.00 -6.67 3.76
C ARG A 592 -27.09 -7.44 2.80
N TYR A 593 -27.56 -8.53 2.20
CA TYR A 593 -26.83 -9.32 1.21
C TYR A 593 -26.40 -8.45 0.02
N TYR A 594 -27.34 -7.74 -0.60
CA TYR A 594 -27.00 -6.85 -1.71
C TYR A 594 -26.04 -5.75 -1.27
N GLN A 595 -26.36 -5.01 -0.22
CA GLN A 595 -25.61 -3.82 0.17
C GLN A 595 -24.22 -4.15 0.69
N ASN A 596 -24.07 -5.23 1.45
CA ASN A 596 -22.80 -5.59 2.07
C ASN A 596 -21.88 -6.41 1.16
N ILE A 597 -22.41 -7.22 0.25
CA ILE A 597 -21.60 -8.08 -0.61
C ILE A 597 -21.52 -7.51 -2.03
N LEU A 598 -22.68 -7.30 -2.65
CA LEU A 598 -22.79 -7.02 -4.09
C LEU A 598 -22.79 -5.53 -4.45
N GLY A 599 -22.97 -4.65 -3.46
CA GLY A 599 -23.17 -3.22 -3.65
C GLY A 599 -21.94 -2.46 -4.16
N SER A 600 -20.72 -2.99 -3.96
CA SER A 600 -19.48 -2.50 -4.61
C SER A 600 -19.10 -3.27 -5.86
N PHE A 601 -19.59 -4.49 -6.01
CA PHE A 601 -19.20 -5.39 -7.08
C PHE A 601 -19.87 -4.96 -8.39
N THR A 602 -19.13 -4.86 -9.49
CA THR A 602 -19.66 -4.56 -10.83
C THR A 602 -18.82 -5.28 -11.87
N THR A 603 -19.45 -6.02 -12.78
CA THR A 603 -18.71 -6.68 -13.86
C THR A 603 -18.45 -5.75 -15.04
N ARG A 604 -19.06 -4.56 -15.03
CA ARG A 604 -18.93 -3.54 -16.08
C ARG A 604 -17.52 -2.96 -16.21
N VAL A 605 -16.70 -3.06 -15.17
CA VAL A 605 -15.29 -2.66 -15.27
C VAL A 605 -14.49 -3.51 -16.28
N ALA A 606 -14.98 -4.71 -16.60
CA ALA A 606 -14.44 -5.61 -17.59
C ALA A 606 -15.15 -5.50 -18.96
N ASP A 607 -15.97 -4.45 -19.15
CA ASP A 607 -16.71 -4.26 -20.39
C ASP A 607 -15.79 -3.78 -21.52
N SER A 608 -15.47 -4.71 -22.41
CA SER A 608 -14.81 -4.45 -23.69
C SER A 608 -15.36 -5.42 -24.74
N PRO A 609 -15.59 -4.94 -25.98
CA PRO A 609 -15.98 -5.80 -27.10
C PRO A 609 -14.88 -6.82 -27.44
N ARG A 610 -13.64 -6.59 -27.02
CA ARG A 610 -12.49 -7.46 -27.28
C ARG A 610 -12.36 -8.62 -26.30
N LEU A 611 -13.06 -8.55 -25.16
CA LEU A 611 -13.04 -9.62 -24.17
C LEU A 611 -14.17 -10.62 -24.43
N LEU A 612 -13.80 -11.88 -24.68
CA LEU A 612 -14.74 -13.00 -24.78
C LEU A 612 -15.65 -13.10 -23.54
N GLY A 613 -16.89 -13.52 -23.75
CA GLY A 613 -17.87 -13.72 -22.67
C GLY A 613 -18.66 -12.47 -22.28
N GLY A 614 -18.86 -11.52 -23.20
CA GLY A 614 -19.70 -10.33 -22.96
C GLY A 614 -21.10 -10.66 -22.46
N VAL A 615 -21.75 -11.67 -23.04
CA VAL A 615 -23.08 -12.15 -22.60
C VAL A 615 -23.03 -12.63 -21.14
N PHE A 616 -22.02 -13.45 -20.78
CA PHE A 616 -21.86 -13.94 -19.41
C PHE A 616 -21.60 -12.80 -18.41
N ARG A 617 -20.78 -11.80 -18.78
CA ARG A 617 -20.56 -10.60 -17.96
C ARG A 617 -21.86 -9.82 -17.73
N GLY A 618 -22.60 -9.57 -18.80
CA GLY A 618 -23.89 -8.87 -18.76
C GLY A 618 -24.93 -9.63 -17.93
N ALA A 619 -25.00 -10.94 -18.08
CA ALA A 619 -25.87 -11.80 -17.27
C ALA A 619 -25.47 -11.78 -15.80
N THR A 620 -24.17 -11.84 -15.48
CA THR A 620 -23.68 -11.74 -14.09
C THR A 620 -24.00 -10.37 -13.48
N GLU A 621 -23.83 -9.27 -14.24
CA GLU A 621 -24.24 -7.93 -13.79
C GLU A 621 -25.75 -7.89 -13.53
N PHE A 622 -26.55 -8.41 -14.47
CA PHE A 622 -28.00 -8.44 -14.35
C PHE A 622 -28.43 -9.20 -13.10
N VAL A 623 -27.95 -10.43 -12.90
CA VAL A 623 -28.28 -11.26 -11.72
C VAL A 623 -27.84 -10.56 -10.43
N THR A 624 -26.63 -9.99 -10.40
CA THR A 624 -26.12 -9.22 -9.26
C THR A 624 -27.07 -8.06 -8.91
N ARG A 625 -27.52 -7.29 -9.90
CA ARG A 625 -28.42 -6.15 -9.69
C ARG A 625 -29.84 -6.54 -9.40
N LEU A 626 -30.32 -7.65 -9.95
CA LEU A 626 -31.64 -8.22 -9.66
C LEU A 626 -31.79 -8.50 -8.16
N MET A 627 -30.71 -8.90 -7.48
CA MET A 627 -30.73 -9.12 -6.02
C MET A 627 -31.08 -7.87 -5.20
N ALA A 628 -30.97 -6.65 -5.75
CA ALA A 628 -31.44 -5.44 -5.10
C ALA A 628 -32.97 -5.38 -4.95
N VAL A 629 -33.71 -6.09 -5.82
CA VAL A 629 -35.19 -6.09 -5.86
C VAL A 629 -35.80 -7.47 -5.75
N TRP A 630 -35.00 -8.55 -5.75
CA TRP A 630 -35.48 -9.93 -5.86
C TRP A 630 -36.49 -10.31 -4.77
N SER A 631 -36.29 -9.82 -3.54
CA SER A 631 -37.22 -10.08 -2.44
C SER A 631 -38.56 -9.35 -2.58
N LEU A 632 -38.62 -8.25 -3.34
CA LEU A 632 -39.83 -7.43 -3.48
C LEU A 632 -41.04 -8.21 -4.00
N PRO A 633 -41.02 -8.80 -5.21
CA PRO A 633 -42.19 -9.49 -5.74
C PRO A 633 -42.57 -10.71 -4.89
N LEU A 634 -41.58 -11.42 -4.32
CA LEU A 634 -41.81 -12.61 -3.51
C LEU A 634 -42.54 -12.28 -2.20
N ILE A 635 -42.09 -11.23 -1.50
CA ILE A 635 -42.68 -10.82 -0.22
C ILE A 635 -44.06 -10.19 -0.45
N LEU A 636 -44.20 -9.34 -1.47
CA LEU A 636 -45.48 -8.71 -1.80
C LEU A 636 -46.53 -9.75 -2.20
N ALA A 637 -46.19 -10.73 -3.05
CA ALA A 637 -47.12 -11.79 -3.43
C ALA A 637 -47.61 -12.58 -2.21
N CYS A 638 -46.73 -12.93 -1.28
CA CYS A 638 -47.11 -13.65 -0.07
C CYS A 638 -47.96 -12.81 0.88
N ASN A 639 -47.66 -11.51 1.01
CA ASN A 639 -48.33 -10.68 2.02
C ASN A 639 -49.65 -10.07 1.52
N LEU A 640 -49.73 -9.76 0.22
CA LEU A 640 -50.86 -9.05 -0.39
C LEU A 640 -51.82 -9.97 -1.14
N VAL A 641 -51.35 -11.06 -1.74
CA VAL A 641 -52.19 -11.91 -2.62
C VAL A 641 -52.62 -13.18 -1.90
N ASN A 642 -51.66 -13.98 -1.43
CA ASN A 642 -51.96 -15.23 -0.74
C ASN A 642 -50.83 -15.64 0.24
N PRO A 643 -51.10 -15.62 1.56
CA PRO A 643 -50.13 -16.04 2.59
C PRO A 643 -49.62 -17.47 2.43
N ARG A 644 -50.39 -18.36 1.82
CA ARG A 644 -49.99 -19.77 1.61
C ARG A 644 -48.83 -19.94 0.62
N TRP A 645 -48.47 -18.89 -0.11
CA TRP A 645 -47.35 -18.94 -1.08
C TRP A 645 -45.97 -18.79 -0.44
N TRP A 646 -45.90 -18.51 0.87
CA TRP A 646 -44.63 -18.34 1.59
C TRP A 646 -43.61 -19.48 1.38
N PRO A 647 -43.98 -20.79 1.29
CA PRO A 647 -42.99 -21.86 1.13
C PRO A 647 -42.34 -21.79 -0.25
N ILE A 648 -43.15 -21.63 -1.31
CA ILE A 648 -42.68 -21.53 -2.69
C ILE A 648 -41.85 -20.25 -2.88
N ALA A 649 -42.31 -19.12 -2.35
CA ALA A 649 -41.57 -17.87 -2.38
C ALA A 649 -40.22 -17.98 -1.67
N SER A 650 -40.15 -18.69 -0.54
CA SER A 650 -38.87 -18.97 0.15
C SER A 650 -37.92 -19.78 -0.72
N ALA A 651 -38.42 -20.84 -1.36
CA ALA A 651 -37.63 -21.69 -2.25
C ALA A 651 -37.10 -20.90 -3.47
N MET A 652 -37.94 -20.05 -4.08
CA MET A 652 -37.53 -19.12 -5.15
C MET A 652 -36.51 -18.09 -4.67
N GLY A 653 -36.69 -17.55 -3.45
CA GLY A 653 -35.76 -16.61 -2.82
C GLY A 653 -34.35 -17.17 -2.76
N TYR A 654 -34.21 -18.37 -2.19
CA TYR A 654 -32.95 -19.10 -2.10
C TYR A 654 -32.36 -19.49 -3.46
N THR A 655 -33.22 -19.86 -4.42
CA THR A 655 -32.81 -20.19 -5.79
C THR A 655 -32.16 -18.96 -6.48
N GLY A 656 -32.73 -17.76 -6.30
CA GLY A 656 -32.13 -16.53 -6.82
C GLY A 656 -30.75 -16.24 -6.22
N VAL A 657 -30.58 -16.44 -4.91
CA VAL A 657 -29.29 -16.27 -4.22
C VAL A 657 -28.25 -17.28 -4.71
N LEU A 658 -28.65 -18.54 -4.95
CA LEU A 658 -27.78 -19.56 -5.55
C LEU A 658 -27.23 -19.09 -6.90
N PHE A 659 -28.08 -18.62 -7.80
CA PHE A 659 -27.64 -18.12 -9.11
C PHE A 659 -26.72 -16.89 -9.00
N ALA A 660 -27.01 -15.98 -8.07
CA ALA A 660 -26.15 -14.82 -7.82
C ALA A 660 -24.77 -15.23 -7.31
N ASN A 661 -24.70 -16.18 -6.37
CA ASN A 661 -23.43 -16.70 -5.84
C ASN A 661 -22.62 -17.43 -6.93
N LEU A 662 -23.26 -18.33 -7.69
CA LEU A 662 -22.59 -19.07 -8.75
C LEU A 662 -22.06 -18.16 -9.86
N SER A 663 -22.87 -17.18 -10.31
CA SER A 663 -22.47 -16.27 -11.39
C SER A 663 -21.33 -15.35 -10.98
N SER A 664 -21.40 -14.74 -9.80
CA SER A 664 -20.34 -13.85 -9.30
C SER A 664 -19.04 -14.59 -8.95
N ALA A 665 -19.12 -15.78 -8.34
CA ALA A 665 -17.95 -16.63 -8.12
C ALA A 665 -17.31 -17.08 -9.44
N SER A 666 -18.13 -17.49 -10.41
CA SER A 666 -17.65 -17.87 -11.76
C SER A 666 -16.98 -16.70 -12.49
N PHE A 667 -17.54 -15.48 -12.35
CA PHE A 667 -16.90 -14.27 -12.88
C PHE A 667 -15.54 -14.03 -12.21
N ALA A 668 -15.48 -14.11 -10.88
CA ALA A 668 -14.25 -13.89 -10.13
C ALA A 668 -13.16 -14.89 -10.56
N ASP A 669 -13.49 -16.18 -10.60
CA ASP A 669 -12.57 -17.24 -10.99
C ASP A 669 -12.06 -17.10 -12.41
N ARG A 670 -12.97 -16.77 -13.35
CA ARG A 670 -12.62 -16.58 -14.75
C ARG A 670 -11.61 -15.45 -14.93
N TYR A 671 -11.82 -14.31 -14.28
CA TYR A 671 -10.96 -13.14 -14.46
C TYR A 671 -9.66 -13.22 -13.66
N LEU A 672 -9.65 -13.87 -12.50
CA LEU A 672 -8.40 -14.18 -11.80
C LEU A 672 -7.55 -15.18 -12.58
N ARG A 673 -8.16 -16.25 -13.12
CA ARG A 673 -7.46 -17.20 -14.00
C ARG A 673 -6.92 -16.50 -15.24
N ARG A 674 -7.74 -15.68 -15.90
CA ARG A 674 -7.31 -14.95 -17.09
C ARG A 674 -6.19 -13.95 -16.81
N GLY A 675 -6.24 -13.26 -15.67
CA GLY A 675 -5.17 -12.36 -15.24
C GLY A 675 -3.85 -13.10 -15.02
N ARG A 676 -3.91 -14.30 -14.42
CA ARG A 676 -2.73 -15.17 -14.26
C ARG A 676 -2.19 -15.68 -15.60
N GLU A 677 -3.07 -16.09 -16.52
CA GLU A 677 -2.70 -16.50 -17.88
C GLU A 677 -2.00 -15.36 -18.64
N LEU A 678 -2.42 -14.11 -18.41
CA LEU A 678 -1.76 -12.93 -18.97
C LEU A 678 -0.48 -12.55 -18.22
N GLY A 679 -0.17 -13.21 -17.10
CA GLY A 679 1.02 -12.98 -16.29
C GLY A 679 0.96 -11.72 -15.42
N LEU A 680 -0.22 -11.30 -14.98
CA LEU A 680 -0.34 -10.20 -14.00
C LEU A 680 0.30 -10.62 -12.67
N SER A 681 1.43 -9.99 -12.35
CA SER A 681 2.23 -10.27 -11.14
C SER A 681 1.54 -9.85 -9.84
N THR A 682 0.58 -8.92 -9.92
CA THR A 682 -0.21 -8.45 -8.77
C THR A 682 -1.26 -9.45 -8.29
N LEU A 683 -1.41 -10.57 -9.01
CA LEU A 683 -2.29 -11.66 -8.64
C LEU A 683 -1.52 -12.75 -7.89
N PRO A 684 -2.10 -13.30 -6.81
CA PRO A 684 -1.45 -14.34 -6.07
C PRO A 684 -1.41 -15.62 -6.91
N GLY A 685 -0.37 -16.42 -6.69
CA GLY A 685 -0.16 -17.68 -7.41
C GLY A 685 -1.37 -18.63 -7.29
N PRO A 686 -1.51 -19.63 -8.19
CA PRO A 686 -2.66 -20.53 -8.20
C PRO A 686 -2.93 -21.25 -6.86
N HIS A 687 -1.87 -21.53 -6.10
CA HIS A 687 -1.92 -22.25 -4.83
C HIS A 687 -2.18 -21.37 -3.61
N GLN A 688 -2.10 -20.05 -3.76
CA GLN A 688 -2.27 -19.11 -2.66
C GLN A 688 -3.74 -18.74 -2.50
N LYS A 689 -4.23 -18.82 -1.26
CA LYS A 689 -5.61 -18.48 -0.90
C LYS A 689 -5.84 -16.98 -1.01
N ILE A 690 -6.99 -16.60 -1.57
CA ILE A 690 -7.47 -15.21 -1.56
C ILE A 690 -8.49 -15.08 -0.44
N THR A 691 -8.25 -14.16 0.49
CA THR A 691 -9.12 -13.97 1.67
C THR A 691 -10.58 -13.82 1.25
N GLY A 692 -11.45 -14.59 1.91
CA GLY A 692 -12.90 -14.63 1.69
C GLY A 692 -13.38 -15.27 0.39
N LEU A 693 -12.57 -15.29 -0.69
CA LEU A 693 -13.02 -15.83 -1.97
C LEU A 693 -13.22 -17.35 -1.94
N ASP A 694 -12.32 -18.09 -1.29
CA ASP A 694 -12.47 -19.54 -1.15
C ASP A 694 -13.72 -19.92 -0.35
N GLY A 695 -13.98 -19.17 0.74
CA GLY A 695 -15.22 -19.30 1.49
C GLY A 695 -16.45 -18.98 0.63
N TYR A 696 -16.37 -17.95 -0.21
CA TYR A 696 -17.46 -17.57 -1.12
C TYR A 696 -17.72 -18.62 -2.20
N ARG A 697 -16.68 -19.25 -2.76
CA ARG A 697 -16.83 -20.37 -3.72
C ARG A 697 -17.67 -21.51 -3.14
N GLN A 698 -17.51 -21.80 -1.85
CA GLN A 698 -18.29 -22.82 -1.16
C GLN A 698 -19.76 -22.44 -0.93
N TRP A 699 -20.12 -21.15 -1.03
CA TRP A 699 -21.50 -20.72 -0.82
C TRP A 699 -22.42 -21.21 -1.94
N GLY A 700 -21.95 -21.34 -3.18
CA GLY A 700 -22.74 -21.90 -4.27
C GLY A 700 -23.22 -23.33 -3.98
N PRO A 701 -22.31 -24.31 -3.79
CA PRO A 701 -22.68 -25.68 -3.43
C PRO A 701 -23.49 -25.78 -2.14
N SER A 702 -23.11 -25.03 -1.10
CA SER A 702 -23.88 -24.99 0.15
C SER A 702 -25.31 -24.49 -0.08
N MET A 703 -25.47 -23.44 -0.88
CA MET A 703 -26.77 -22.88 -1.21
C MET A 703 -27.60 -23.82 -2.09
N ALA A 704 -26.97 -24.62 -2.96
CA ALA A 704 -27.65 -25.64 -3.74
C ALA A 704 -28.28 -26.71 -2.84
N PHE A 705 -27.55 -27.14 -1.81
CA PHE A 705 -28.08 -28.06 -0.79
C PHE A 705 -29.27 -27.46 -0.04
N TYR A 706 -29.16 -26.20 0.40
CA TYR A 706 -30.29 -25.49 1.02
C TYR A 706 -31.50 -25.36 0.09
N VAL A 707 -31.28 -25.03 -1.19
CA VAL A 707 -32.34 -24.92 -2.20
C VAL A 707 -33.07 -26.25 -2.35
N ILE A 708 -32.35 -27.38 -2.45
CA ILE A 708 -32.95 -28.71 -2.55
C ILE A 708 -33.81 -29.02 -1.32
N ILE A 709 -33.29 -28.80 -0.11
CA ILE A 709 -34.03 -29.03 1.14
C ILE A 709 -35.29 -28.16 1.19
N VAL A 710 -35.17 -26.87 0.85
CA VAL A 710 -36.29 -25.94 0.93
C VAL A 710 -37.36 -26.30 -0.10
N TRP A 711 -37.00 -26.66 -1.33
CA TRP A 711 -37.98 -27.17 -2.30
C TRP A 711 -38.64 -28.47 -1.83
N ALA A 712 -37.87 -29.38 -1.21
CA ALA A 712 -38.36 -30.67 -0.75
C ALA A 712 -39.45 -30.57 0.33
N PHE A 713 -39.42 -29.54 1.20
CA PHE A 713 -40.53 -29.28 2.13
C PHE A 713 -41.53 -28.23 1.62
N ALA A 714 -41.11 -27.26 0.80
CA ALA A 714 -41.98 -26.18 0.34
C ALA A 714 -43.14 -26.70 -0.51
N VAL A 715 -42.87 -27.64 -1.43
CA VAL A 715 -43.91 -28.22 -2.29
C VAL A 715 -44.93 -29.03 -1.47
N PRO A 716 -44.52 -29.96 -0.58
CA PRO A 716 -45.48 -30.67 0.28
C PRO A 716 -46.25 -29.76 1.25
N ILE A 717 -45.66 -28.70 1.80
CA ILE A 717 -46.39 -27.72 2.62
C ILE A 717 -47.43 -26.99 1.77
N TYR A 718 -47.05 -26.54 0.56
CA TYR A 718 -47.97 -25.86 -0.35
C TYR A 718 -49.15 -26.75 -0.76
N LEU A 719 -48.91 -28.04 -0.99
CA LEU A 719 -49.94 -29.04 -1.31
C LEU A 719 -50.76 -29.49 -0.08
N GLY A 720 -50.42 -29.02 1.13
CA GLY A 720 -51.11 -29.39 2.36
C GLY A 720 -50.78 -30.80 2.90
N VAL A 721 -49.74 -31.44 2.38
CA VAL A 721 -49.27 -32.76 2.82
C VAL A 721 -48.56 -32.66 4.18
N LEU A 722 -47.70 -31.65 4.34
CA LEU A 722 -47.02 -31.35 5.60
C LEU A 722 -47.82 -30.30 6.38
N LYS A 723 -48.13 -30.59 7.65
CA LYS A 723 -48.99 -29.74 8.50
C LYS A 723 -48.23 -28.94 9.55
N ASP A 724 -46.98 -29.29 9.86
CA ASP A 724 -46.16 -28.66 10.90
C ASP A 724 -45.55 -27.31 10.47
N THR A 725 -46.36 -26.47 9.81
CA THR A 725 -45.96 -25.20 9.19
C THR A 725 -45.15 -24.30 10.13
N GLY A 726 -45.54 -24.22 11.41
CA GLY A 726 -44.85 -23.40 12.41
C GLY A 726 -43.38 -23.79 12.62
N VAL A 727 -43.07 -25.09 12.62
CA VAL A 727 -41.69 -25.59 12.78
C VAL A 727 -40.83 -25.14 11.59
N TYR A 728 -41.34 -25.33 10.36
CA TYR A 728 -40.61 -24.94 9.16
C TYR A 728 -40.39 -23.43 9.08
N VAL A 729 -41.38 -22.61 9.46
CA VAL A 729 -41.26 -21.16 9.52
C VAL A 729 -40.16 -20.75 10.49
N THR A 730 -40.18 -21.29 11.71
CA THR A 730 -39.18 -20.97 12.74
C THR A 730 -37.78 -21.37 12.29
N VAL A 731 -37.61 -22.56 11.68
CA VAL A 731 -36.32 -23.01 11.16
C VAL A 731 -35.82 -22.08 10.05
N VAL A 732 -36.65 -21.77 9.06
CA VAL A 732 -36.26 -20.88 7.94
C VAL A 732 -35.91 -19.48 8.45
N ALA A 733 -36.72 -18.91 9.35
CA ALA A 733 -36.46 -17.60 9.94
C ALA A 733 -35.16 -17.60 10.78
N ALA A 734 -34.92 -18.63 11.58
CA ALA A 734 -33.70 -18.77 12.38
C ALA A 734 -32.45 -18.89 11.50
N VAL A 735 -32.52 -19.66 10.41
CA VAL A 735 -31.42 -19.76 9.43
C VAL A 735 -31.20 -18.41 8.71
N ASN A 736 -32.27 -17.74 8.28
CA ASN A 736 -32.18 -16.41 7.66
C ASN A 736 -31.51 -15.38 8.57
N ILE A 737 -31.90 -15.33 9.84
CA ILE A 737 -31.37 -14.34 10.79
C ILE A 737 -29.99 -14.74 11.30
N GLY A 738 -29.85 -15.95 11.87
CA GLY A 738 -28.61 -16.39 12.49
C GLY A 738 -27.50 -16.65 11.47
N LEU A 739 -27.73 -17.56 10.53
CA LEU A 739 -26.69 -17.95 9.58
C LEU A 739 -26.47 -16.88 8.53
N PHE A 740 -27.53 -16.42 7.87
CA PHE A 740 -27.33 -15.57 6.70
C PHE A 740 -27.18 -14.07 7.05
N TYR A 741 -28.03 -13.52 7.91
CA TYR A 741 -27.98 -12.10 8.26
C TYR A 741 -26.79 -11.76 9.18
N ILE A 742 -26.58 -12.52 10.25
CA ILE A 742 -25.49 -12.26 11.22
C ILE A 742 -24.14 -12.77 10.70
N ILE A 743 -24.04 -14.06 10.33
CA ILE A 743 -22.74 -14.67 10.00
C ILE A 743 -22.32 -14.34 8.57
N LYS A 744 -23.10 -14.73 7.55
CA LYS A 744 -22.66 -14.65 6.15
C LYS A 744 -22.62 -13.21 5.62
N THR A 745 -23.68 -12.44 5.80
CA THR A 745 -23.81 -11.06 5.29
C THR A 745 -23.46 -10.00 6.34
N GLY A 746 -23.13 -10.42 7.56
CA GLY A 746 -22.59 -9.59 8.62
C GLY A 746 -21.10 -9.80 8.80
N ALA A 747 -20.72 -10.75 9.65
CA ALA A 747 -19.33 -11.00 10.04
C ALA A 747 -18.42 -11.29 8.84
N ASN A 748 -18.82 -12.21 7.95
CA ASN A 748 -17.98 -12.64 6.83
C ASN A 748 -18.05 -11.71 5.60
N ALA A 749 -18.84 -10.64 5.66
CA ALA A 749 -19.13 -9.83 4.49
C ALA A 749 -17.91 -9.06 3.99
N LEU A 750 -17.06 -8.59 4.90
CA LEU A 750 -15.85 -7.86 4.53
C LEU A 750 -14.87 -8.75 3.77
N ASP A 751 -14.61 -9.96 4.27
CA ASP A 751 -13.70 -10.91 3.62
C ASP A 751 -14.18 -11.29 2.22
N VAL A 752 -15.48 -11.60 2.06
CA VAL A 752 -16.03 -11.90 0.73
C VAL A 752 -15.89 -10.70 -0.19
N ARG A 753 -16.14 -9.49 0.31
CA ARG A 753 -15.99 -8.25 -0.46
C ARG A 753 -14.53 -8.02 -0.86
N THR A 754 -13.57 -8.30 0.01
CA THR A 754 -12.13 -8.27 -0.28
C THR A 754 -11.80 -9.14 -1.49
N GLY A 755 -12.21 -10.41 -1.48
CA GLY A 755 -11.99 -11.34 -2.59
C GLY A 755 -12.66 -10.92 -3.90
N LEU A 756 -13.91 -10.46 -3.83
CA LEU A 756 -14.66 -9.98 -5.00
C LEU A 756 -14.10 -8.69 -5.58
N ASN A 757 -13.71 -7.72 -4.73
CA ASN A 757 -13.10 -6.47 -5.18
C ASN A 757 -11.77 -6.74 -5.88
N ARG A 758 -10.96 -7.66 -5.35
CA ARG A 758 -9.71 -8.08 -6.00
C ARG A 758 -9.96 -8.66 -7.39
N ALA A 759 -10.94 -9.54 -7.53
CA ALA A 759 -11.30 -10.10 -8.84
C ALA A 759 -11.84 -9.03 -9.81
N VAL A 760 -12.56 -8.04 -9.30
CA VAL A 760 -13.02 -6.87 -10.07
C VAL A 760 -11.82 -6.05 -10.59
N LEU A 761 -10.85 -5.72 -9.74
CA LEU A 761 -9.65 -4.98 -10.15
C LEU A 761 -8.81 -5.77 -11.15
N ALA A 762 -8.65 -7.08 -10.93
CA ALA A 762 -8.03 -7.98 -11.90
C ALA A 762 -8.73 -7.93 -13.27
N SER A 763 -10.07 -7.97 -13.26
CA SER A 763 -10.87 -7.94 -14.49
C SER A 763 -10.72 -6.63 -15.27
N GLU A 764 -10.55 -5.51 -14.56
CA GLU A 764 -10.29 -4.20 -15.17
C GLU A 764 -8.91 -4.17 -15.84
N ARG A 765 -7.87 -4.69 -15.18
CA ARG A 765 -6.53 -4.78 -15.79
C ARG A 765 -6.51 -5.70 -17.01
N VAL A 766 -7.18 -6.86 -16.92
CA VAL A 766 -7.36 -7.79 -18.05
C VAL A 766 -8.02 -7.08 -19.24
N ARG A 767 -9.02 -6.24 -18.98
CA ARG A 767 -9.66 -5.40 -20.00
C ARG A 767 -8.65 -4.42 -20.61
N CYS A 768 -7.92 -3.66 -19.80
CA CYS A 768 -6.93 -2.69 -20.30
C CYS A 768 -5.87 -3.36 -21.18
N LEU A 769 -5.39 -4.55 -20.81
CA LEU A 769 -4.45 -5.32 -21.65
C LEU A 769 -5.08 -5.74 -22.99
N ALA A 770 -6.32 -6.23 -22.97
CA ALA A 770 -7.04 -6.60 -24.19
C ALA A 770 -7.31 -5.39 -25.10
N ASP A 771 -7.56 -4.22 -24.51
CA ASP A 771 -7.78 -2.97 -25.25
C ASP A 771 -6.47 -2.37 -25.78
N GLY A 772 -5.38 -2.44 -25.00
CA GLY A 772 -4.08 -1.85 -25.31
C GLY A 772 -3.26 -2.62 -26.36
N ALA A 773 -3.39 -3.95 -26.44
CA ALA A 773 -2.64 -4.79 -27.38
C ALA A 773 -2.85 -4.45 -28.88
N GLN A 774 -3.84 -3.61 -29.22
CA GLN A 774 -4.12 -3.15 -30.58
C GLN A 774 -3.69 -1.70 -30.85
N SER A 775 -3.70 -0.80 -29.86
CA SER A 775 -3.23 0.58 -30.05
C SER A 775 -1.74 0.63 -30.41
N SER A 776 -0.93 -0.31 -29.90
CA SER A 776 0.47 -0.49 -30.29
C SER A 776 0.66 -1.00 -31.74
N ARG A 777 -0.38 -1.63 -32.33
CA ARG A 777 -0.40 -1.99 -33.76
C ARG A 777 -0.77 -0.81 -34.66
N VAL A 778 -1.59 0.11 -34.18
CA VAL A 778 -2.00 1.32 -34.93
C VAL A 778 -0.92 2.40 -34.86
N ILE A 779 -0.23 2.58 -33.73
CA ILE A 779 0.89 3.56 -33.62
C ILE A 779 2.13 3.12 -34.42
N ARG A 780 2.24 1.84 -34.82
CA ARG A 780 3.28 1.37 -35.77
C ARG A 780 2.95 1.61 -37.24
N GLN A 781 1.76 2.13 -37.57
CA GLN A 781 1.43 2.60 -38.92
C GLN A 781 1.37 4.13 -38.92
N GLU A 782 2.50 4.70 -39.37
CA GLU A 782 2.76 6.10 -39.73
C GLU A 782 2.96 7.15 -38.62
N PRO A 783 4.14 7.79 -38.64
CA PRO A 783 4.28 9.21 -38.48
C PRO A 783 4.62 9.81 -39.86
N MET A 784 3.62 10.04 -40.72
CA MET A 784 3.79 10.90 -41.89
C MET A 784 3.76 12.36 -41.41
N TRP A 785 4.88 12.82 -40.84
CA TRP A 785 5.12 14.25 -40.63
C TRP A 785 5.56 14.84 -41.97
N GLU A 786 4.61 15.37 -42.75
CA GLU A 786 4.96 16.42 -43.71
C GLU A 786 5.21 17.73 -42.94
N PRO A 787 6.31 18.44 -43.21
CA PRO A 787 6.55 19.74 -42.63
C PRO A 787 5.67 20.77 -43.34
N ILE A 788 4.67 21.30 -42.63
CA ILE A 788 3.99 22.54 -43.02
C ILE A 788 5.00 23.67 -42.86
N VAL A 789 5.68 24.00 -43.97
CA VAL A 789 6.40 25.26 -44.16
C VAL A 789 5.35 26.37 -44.18
N ARG A 790 5.32 27.20 -43.14
CA ARG A 790 4.56 28.45 -43.11
C ARG A 790 5.23 29.45 -44.05
N ASN A 791 4.47 29.94 -45.03
CA ASN A 791 4.66 31.26 -45.60
C ASN A 791 3.48 32.14 -45.14
N GLN A 792 3.83 33.37 -44.76
CA GLN A 792 3.01 34.50 -44.26
C GLN A 792 2.81 34.58 -42.75
#